data_AF-A0A420NWM8-F1
#
_entry.id   AF-A0A420NWM8-F1
#
_cell.length_a   1.000
_cell.length_b   1.000
_cell.length_c   1.000
_cell.angle_alpha   90.00
_cell.angle_beta   90.00
_cell.angle_gamma   90.00
#
_symmetry.space_group_name_H-M   'P 1'
#
loop_
_entity.id
_entity.type
_entity.pdbx_description
1 polymer ?
#
loop_
_entity_poly.entity_id
_entity_poly.type
_entity_poly.pdbx_seq_one_letter_code
_entity_poly.pdbx_strand_id
1 'polypeptide(L)'
;MASQGSSSAPPRDVYACEVSEDWDPVALRATLPRGLTPSLKVKKGDNVWAYHTNQGYGYIHLPTGDTHLRGWVPLRILKKGAIRVEDLPIELPAEVRNLGQSAARPQSDNSANVLHKTLRCLWRKIISEQALIKEVIPGMNEQSQSVLFNNTTSAYADVVYKCITPQARNMMATGNFAIEQLMSLQPVSKSWPKEAGVYIIIYQGFGGRKSGNVTYQTAIYVGQTVQFQKRKDAHTRDAGTKNSTHYSLAKKAKKMVMIPLLLQTESAVPPFFLDIAEFSFVCLFRSWYAALFKPRDPELLGAYTTDYDACVVFSRIMRDVSAETGWNLARTYGLNWNTPVLRHPKVDQPWVSWYEEELKMYKYRTRRTIFLQPDKAHVRWHGRKELGIPLEVAQDAGFVNGQSVHLVVEICKSGDEYLTHPFRFVRLPPKVGRNTELEKLRSVAVKIQWLPEGKRQWKEYYLERSRLWQPISKTNPVLPIYRTGLMILCDMEKTSYTGGPEWLHNVSPTGIQFLRYNHLEQKQVVEMVPPRVIPWPEDNTMEKNKQRLLELFPRASNPDTIIGPRPPQGFFTKNRKSCDMCLSQRTTTACKYDPTDDSCQCCRPLNRPCTWSRAGQDVMDLFVHGESLEELGIAVNLSRDMGSMIGPMVEPPFDPDIEGMEHEDQQD
;
A
#
# COMPACT_ATOMS: atom_id res chain seq x y z
N MET A 1 -16.20 27.76 20.58
CA MET A 1 -16.96 27.65 21.84
C MET A 1 -18.34 27.10 21.54
N ALA A 2 -18.63 25.90 22.04
CA ALA A 2 -19.93 25.45 22.55
C ALA A 2 -19.65 24.16 23.33
N SER A 3 -20.15 24.09 24.56
CA SER A 3 -19.75 23.13 25.60
C SER A 3 -20.93 22.28 26.06
N GLN A 4 -20.58 21.09 26.55
CA GLN A 4 -21.32 20.20 27.47
C GLN A 4 -22.40 19.28 26.84
N GLY A 5 -22.54 18.02 27.25
CA GLY A 5 -22.12 17.41 28.51
C GLY A 5 -21.64 15.95 28.41
N SER A 6 -20.67 15.65 29.27
CA SER A 6 -20.25 14.31 29.64
C SER A 6 -21.36 13.58 30.41
N SER A 7 -21.75 12.40 29.94
CA SER A 7 -22.22 11.33 30.83
C SER A 7 -21.21 10.19 30.76
N SER A 8 -20.37 10.09 31.79
CA SER A 8 -19.38 9.04 31.96
C SER A 8 -20.07 7.75 32.43
N ALA A 9 -20.80 7.09 31.53
CA ALA A 9 -20.99 5.65 31.61
C ALA A 9 -19.82 5.00 30.85
N PRO A 10 -19.22 3.89 31.34
CA PRO A 10 -18.28 3.15 30.51
C PRO A 10 -18.99 2.80 29.19
N PRO A 11 -18.33 2.90 28.02
CA PRO A 11 -18.94 2.48 26.77
C PRO A 11 -19.44 1.05 26.95
N ARG A 12 -20.76 0.84 26.81
CA ARG A 12 -21.33 -0.51 26.91
C ARG A 12 -20.63 -1.36 25.85
N ASP A 13 -20.03 -2.48 26.25
CA ASP A 13 -19.36 -3.41 25.33
C ASP A 13 -20.30 -3.75 24.17
N VAL A 14 -20.00 -3.22 22.98
CA VAL A 14 -20.74 -3.51 21.76
C VAL A 14 -20.08 -4.73 21.13
N TYR A 15 -20.82 -5.81 20.94
CA TYR A 15 -20.27 -7.04 20.38
C TYR A 15 -20.54 -7.12 18.88
N ALA A 16 -19.51 -7.47 18.12
CA ALA A 16 -19.70 -7.93 16.74
C ALA A 16 -20.39 -9.28 16.77
N CYS A 17 -21.47 -9.43 16.01
CA CYS A 17 -22.19 -10.70 15.87
C CYS A 17 -22.45 -11.01 14.39
N GLU A 18 -22.57 -12.30 14.09
CA GLU A 18 -23.05 -12.81 12.81
C GLU A 18 -24.37 -13.54 13.05
N VAL A 19 -25.36 -13.33 12.19
CA VAL A 19 -26.64 -14.02 12.27
C VAL A 19 -26.47 -15.45 11.75
N SER A 20 -26.71 -16.46 12.58
CA SER A 20 -26.49 -17.87 12.25
C SER A 20 -27.65 -18.50 11.47
N GLU A 21 -28.86 -17.94 11.58
CA GLU A 21 -30.11 -18.47 11.03
C GLU A 21 -31.05 -17.33 10.61
N ASP A 22 -31.85 -17.53 9.57
CA ASP A 22 -32.85 -16.54 9.15
C ASP A 22 -33.89 -16.28 10.25
N TRP A 23 -34.26 -15.02 10.43
CA TRP A 23 -35.29 -14.62 11.38
C TRP A 23 -36.23 -13.59 10.77
N ASP A 24 -37.46 -14.02 10.52
CA ASP A 24 -38.56 -13.18 10.09
C ASP A 24 -39.69 -13.26 11.12
N PRO A 25 -39.80 -12.27 12.03
CA PRO A 25 -40.79 -12.30 13.09
C PRO A 25 -42.24 -12.28 12.55
N VAL A 26 -42.46 -11.71 11.37
CA VAL A 26 -43.79 -11.65 10.72
C VAL A 26 -44.14 -13.02 10.15
N ALA A 27 -43.23 -13.63 9.37
CA ALA A 27 -43.46 -14.95 8.78
C ALA A 27 -43.60 -16.04 9.86
N LEU A 28 -42.83 -15.94 10.94
CA LEU A 28 -42.84 -16.90 12.06
C LEU A 28 -43.97 -16.65 13.07
N ARG A 29 -44.78 -15.58 12.91
CA ARG A 29 -45.78 -15.13 13.89
C ARG A 29 -45.21 -15.01 15.31
N ALA A 30 -43.95 -14.60 15.41
CA ALA A 30 -43.24 -14.53 16.69
C ALA A 30 -43.65 -13.26 17.43
N THR A 31 -44.06 -13.39 18.70
CA THR A 31 -44.37 -12.25 19.57
C THR A 31 -43.18 -11.99 20.48
N LEU A 32 -42.67 -10.75 20.47
CA LEU A 32 -41.60 -10.37 21.39
C LEU A 32 -42.14 -10.20 22.82
N PRO A 33 -41.31 -10.50 23.85
CA PRO A 33 -41.64 -10.19 25.23
C PRO A 33 -41.98 -8.70 25.47
N ARG A 34 -42.78 -8.44 26.50
CA ARG A 34 -43.25 -7.09 26.85
C ARG A 34 -42.06 -6.15 27.10
N GLY A 35 -42.01 -5.04 26.35
CA GLY A 35 -40.95 -4.02 26.43
C GLY A 35 -39.83 -4.16 25.39
N LEU A 36 -39.83 -5.25 24.59
CA LEU A 36 -38.86 -5.43 23.51
C LEU A 36 -39.51 -5.06 22.17
N THR A 37 -39.32 -3.81 21.74
CA THR A 37 -39.79 -3.32 20.44
C THR A 37 -38.77 -2.34 19.84
N PRO A 38 -38.65 -2.23 18.50
CA PRO A 38 -39.27 -3.10 17.49
C PRO A 38 -38.52 -4.44 17.32
N SER A 39 -39.18 -5.46 16.73
CA SER A 39 -38.48 -6.65 16.21
C SER A 39 -37.75 -6.30 14.91
N LEU A 40 -36.65 -6.98 14.62
CA LEU A 40 -35.91 -6.79 13.38
C LEU A 40 -35.88 -8.09 12.58
N LYS A 41 -36.17 -8.01 11.28
CA LYS A 41 -35.95 -9.11 10.33
C LYS A 41 -34.47 -9.15 9.95
N VAL A 42 -33.87 -10.33 10.01
CA VAL A 42 -32.46 -10.56 9.65
C VAL A 42 -32.32 -11.86 8.85
N LYS A 43 -31.25 -11.95 8.08
CA LYS A 43 -30.88 -13.14 7.31
C LYS A 43 -29.61 -13.77 7.85
N LYS A 44 -29.49 -15.07 7.65
CA LYS A 44 -28.25 -15.81 7.92
C LYS A 44 -27.08 -15.16 7.16
N GLY A 45 -25.98 -14.95 7.86
CA GLY A 45 -24.77 -14.29 7.36
C GLY A 45 -24.76 -12.77 7.53
N ASP A 46 -25.84 -12.15 8.01
CA ASP A 46 -25.84 -10.72 8.31
C ASP A 46 -24.84 -10.40 9.44
N ASN A 47 -23.96 -9.45 9.19
CA ASN A 47 -23.04 -8.88 10.19
C ASN A 47 -23.75 -7.76 10.95
N VAL A 48 -23.89 -7.94 12.27
CA VAL A 48 -24.66 -7.02 13.14
C VAL A 48 -23.86 -6.64 14.37
N TRP A 49 -24.25 -5.53 15.01
CA TRP A 49 -23.70 -5.07 16.28
C TRP A 49 -24.72 -5.29 17.40
N ALA A 50 -24.37 -6.07 18.42
CA ALA A 50 -25.22 -6.29 19.59
C ALA A 50 -24.84 -5.34 20.72
N TYR A 51 -25.80 -4.51 21.16
CA TYR A 51 -25.58 -3.47 22.17
C TYR A 51 -26.09 -3.90 23.55
N HIS A 52 -27.28 -4.49 23.58
CA HIS A 52 -27.99 -4.84 24.81
C HIS A 52 -28.54 -6.24 24.70
N THR A 53 -28.53 -6.97 25.81
CA THR A 53 -29.19 -8.27 25.92
C THR A 53 -30.27 -8.19 26.98
N ASN A 54 -31.46 -8.74 26.70
CA ASN A 54 -32.57 -8.77 27.64
C ASN A 54 -33.49 -9.96 27.33
N GLN A 55 -33.87 -10.73 28.35
CA GLN A 55 -34.82 -11.85 28.25
C GLN A 55 -34.53 -12.85 27.11
N GLY A 56 -33.24 -13.13 26.82
CA GLY A 56 -32.85 -14.03 25.74
C GLY A 56 -32.88 -13.42 24.34
N TYR A 57 -33.05 -12.10 24.23
CA TYR A 57 -32.97 -11.32 22.99
C TYR A 57 -31.81 -10.32 23.03
N GLY A 58 -31.24 -10.01 21.87
CA GLY A 58 -30.26 -8.97 21.67
C GLY A 58 -30.86 -7.79 20.91
N TYR A 59 -30.64 -6.57 21.37
CA TYR A 59 -30.88 -5.37 20.58
C TYR A 59 -29.70 -5.13 19.66
N ILE A 60 -29.94 -5.26 18.36
CA ILE A 60 -28.90 -5.23 17.34
C ILE A 60 -29.05 -4.04 16.41
N HIS A 61 -27.93 -3.59 15.85
CA HIS A 61 -27.89 -2.70 14.69
C HIS A 61 -27.39 -3.50 13.48
N LEU A 62 -28.21 -3.55 12.43
CA LEU A 62 -27.87 -4.08 11.12
C LEU A 62 -27.50 -2.91 10.20
N PRO A 63 -26.25 -2.81 9.73
CA PRO A 63 -25.85 -1.82 8.74
C PRO A 63 -26.60 -2.02 7.42
N THR A 64 -27.14 -0.95 6.85
CA THR A 64 -27.83 -0.92 5.56
C THR A 64 -27.36 0.31 4.78
N GLY A 65 -26.19 0.20 4.15
CA GLY A 65 -25.50 1.33 3.53
C GLY A 65 -25.17 2.41 4.56
N ASP A 66 -25.54 3.66 4.28
CA ASP A 66 -25.30 4.81 5.16
C ASP A 66 -26.23 4.84 6.40
N THR A 67 -27.16 3.88 6.51
CA THR A 67 -28.16 3.81 7.58
C THR A 67 -28.04 2.51 8.36
N HIS A 68 -28.77 2.41 9.47
CA HIS A 68 -28.82 1.19 10.26
C HIS A 68 -30.27 0.86 10.61
N LEU A 69 -30.67 -0.39 10.39
CA LEU A 69 -31.88 -0.93 10.97
C LEU A 69 -31.58 -1.38 12.41
N ARG A 70 -32.51 -1.13 13.32
CA ARG A 70 -32.35 -1.46 14.73
C ARG A 70 -33.55 -2.21 15.25
N GLY A 71 -33.31 -3.22 16.08
CA GLY A 71 -34.39 -3.95 16.74
C GLY A 71 -33.91 -5.19 17.45
N TRP A 72 -34.85 -5.90 18.05
CA TRP A 72 -34.61 -7.08 18.85
C TRP A 72 -34.66 -8.36 18.02
N VAL A 73 -33.68 -9.25 18.27
CA VAL A 73 -33.61 -10.60 17.72
C VAL A 73 -33.25 -11.62 18.80
N PRO A 74 -33.63 -12.90 18.69
CA PRO A 74 -33.24 -13.91 19.67
C PRO A 74 -31.71 -14.04 19.78
N LEU A 75 -31.16 -14.21 20.99
CA LEU A 75 -29.71 -14.43 21.15
C LEU A 75 -29.24 -15.75 20.54
N ARG A 76 -30.12 -16.76 20.47
CA ARG A 76 -29.79 -18.08 19.91
C ARG A 76 -29.39 -18.03 18.43
N ILE A 77 -29.81 -16.99 17.70
CA ILE A 77 -29.48 -16.82 16.27
C ILE A 77 -28.27 -15.90 16.08
N LEU A 78 -27.61 -15.48 17.15
CA LEU A 78 -26.44 -14.61 17.10
C LEU A 78 -25.19 -15.39 17.50
N LYS A 79 -24.24 -15.50 16.58
CA LYS A 79 -22.88 -15.93 16.89
C LYS A 79 -22.10 -14.73 17.43
N LYS A 80 -21.81 -14.73 18.72
CA LYS A 80 -21.06 -13.67 19.41
C LYS A 80 -19.59 -13.67 18.98
N GLY A 81 -19.08 -12.51 18.61
CA GLY A 81 -17.68 -12.24 18.31
C GLY A 81 -17.03 -11.30 19.34
N ALA A 82 -15.96 -10.64 18.90
CA ALA A 82 -15.17 -9.69 19.68
C ALA A 82 -15.93 -8.39 19.98
N ILE A 83 -15.42 -7.64 20.95
CA ILE A 83 -15.90 -6.29 21.28
C ILE A 83 -15.46 -5.34 20.17
N ARG A 84 -16.34 -4.43 19.75
CA ARG A 84 -16.05 -3.39 18.78
C ARG A 84 -14.80 -2.61 19.20
N VAL A 85 -13.83 -2.54 18.31
CA VAL A 85 -12.66 -1.67 18.45
C VAL A 85 -12.75 -0.52 17.45
N GLU A 86 -12.20 0.63 17.82
CA GLU A 86 -12.09 1.77 16.89
C GLU A 86 -10.96 1.54 15.88
N ASP A 87 -9.81 1.03 16.35
CA ASP A 87 -8.66 0.71 15.52
C ASP A 87 -8.57 -0.79 15.23
N LEU A 88 -8.76 -1.17 13.97
CA LEU A 88 -8.69 -2.57 13.56
C LEU A 88 -7.22 -3.01 13.37
N PRO A 89 -6.69 -3.95 14.19
CA PRO A 89 -5.35 -4.48 13.93
C PRO A 89 -5.32 -5.23 12.60
N ILE A 90 -4.20 -5.16 11.88
CA ILE A 90 -3.98 -5.96 10.67
C ILE A 90 -3.22 -7.23 11.05
N GLU A 91 -3.85 -8.37 10.83
CA GLU A 91 -3.21 -9.67 10.96
C GLU A 91 -2.44 -10.01 9.67
N LEU A 92 -1.12 -10.07 9.81
CA LEU A 92 -0.23 -10.58 8.78
C LEU A 92 -0.42 -12.11 8.60
N PRO A 93 -0.23 -12.66 7.39
CA PRO A 93 -0.56 -14.06 7.08
C PRO A 93 0.02 -15.09 8.07
N ALA A 94 -0.78 -16.10 8.40
CA ALA A 94 -0.49 -17.12 9.41
C ALA A 94 0.73 -18.01 9.10
N GLU A 95 1.20 -18.04 7.84
CA GLU A 95 2.43 -18.74 7.42
C GLU A 95 3.67 -18.25 8.18
N VAL A 96 3.61 -17.02 8.72
CA VAL A 96 4.68 -16.46 9.55
C VAL A 96 4.53 -16.80 11.04
N ARG A 97 3.34 -17.25 11.48
CA ARG A 97 3.03 -17.59 12.89
C ARG A 97 3.03 -19.09 13.18
N ASN A 98 2.66 -19.94 12.22
CA ASN A 98 2.45 -21.38 12.43
C ASN A 98 3.20 -22.25 11.41
N LEU A 99 4.52 -22.38 11.59
CA LEU A 99 5.28 -23.52 11.08
C LEU A 99 5.94 -24.20 12.28
N GLY A 100 5.67 -25.50 12.40
CA GLY A 100 5.86 -26.29 13.61
C GLY A 100 7.26 -26.18 14.21
N GLN A 101 7.32 -26.37 15.52
CA GLN A 101 8.55 -26.70 16.23
C GLN A 101 9.18 -27.93 15.56
N SER A 102 10.07 -27.75 14.59
CA SER A 102 10.95 -28.84 14.19
C SER A 102 11.76 -29.17 15.42
N ALA A 103 11.53 -30.36 15.98
CA ALA A 103 12.31 -30.91 17.07
C ALA A 103 13.79 -30.77 16.73
N ALA A 104 14.48 -29.92 17.49
CA ALA A 104 15.88 -29.63 17.30
C ALA A 104 16.69 -30.91 17.48
N ARG A 105 17.50 -31.28 16.49
CA ARG A 105 18.65 -32.15 16.74
C ARG A 105 19.81 -31.25 17.15
N PRO A 106 20.33 -31.36 18.39
CA PRO A 106 21.55 -30.65 18.75
C PRO A 106 22.68 -31.20 17.89
N GLN A 107 23.20 -30.39 16.96
CA GLN A 107 24.51 -30.65 16.38
C GLN A 107 25.58 -30.09 17.30
N SER A 108 26.50 -30.95 17.69
CA SER A 108 27.69 -30.65 18.48
C SER A 108 28.67 -29.82 17.64
N ASP A 109 28.41 -28.51 17.52
CA ASP A 109 29.41 -27.57 17.04
C ASP A 109 30.27 -27.17 18.24
N ASN A 110 31.54 -27.60 18.25
CA ASN A 110 32.51 -27.49 19.35
C ASN A 110 32.98 -26.03 19.64
N SER A 111 32.22 -25.00 19.27
CA SER A 111 32.57 -23.62 19.59
C SER A 111 32.17 -23.31 21.04
N ALA A 112 33.15 -23.09 21.92
CA ALA A 112 32.92 -22.66 23.30
C ALA A 112 32.24 -21.27 23.42
N ASN A 113 32.17 -20.49 22.34
CA ASN A 113 31.63 -19.13 22.30
C ASN A 113 30.21 -19.10 21.69
N VAL A 114 29.22 -18.66 22.49
CA VAL A 114 27.81 -18.59 22.11
C VAL A 114 27.59 -17.58 20.98
N LEU A 115 28.21 -16.39 21.02
CA LEU A 115 28.10 -15.39 19.94
C LEU A 115 28.47 -15.96 18.57
N HIS A 116 29.58 -16.69 18.50
CA HIS A 116 30.04 -17.28 17.23
C HIS A 116 29.07 -18.36 16.74
N LYS A 117 28.62 -19.23 17.66
CA LYS A 117 27.61 -20.26 17.40
C LYS A 117 26.31 -19.64 16.89
N THR A 118 25.85 -18.54 17.50
CA THR A 118 24.64 -17.80 17.14
C THR A 118 24.75 -17.20 15.74
N LEU A 119 25.87 -16.54 15.41
CA LEU A 119 26.11 -15.99 14.08
C LEU A 119 26.10 -17.09 13.00
N ARG A 120 26.77 -18.22 13.25
CA ARG A 120 26.78 -19.37 12.33
C ARG A 120 25.39 -19.96 12.14
N CYS A 121 24.65 -20.15 13.24
CA CYS A 121 23.29 -20.69 13.21
C CYS A 121 22.33 -19.74 12.47
N LEU A 122 22.41 -18.42 12.70
CA LEU A 122 21.61 -17.42 12.00
C LEU A 122 21.75 -17.53 10.48
N TRP A 123 22.99 -17.45 9.97
CA TRP A 123 23.24 -17.49 8.53
C TRP A 123 22.91 -18.86 7.93
N ARG A 124 23.16 -19.96 8.65
CA ARG A 124 22.74 -21.31 8.24
C ARG A 124 21.22 -21.42 8.11
N LYS A 125 20.47 -20.89 9.09
CA LYS A 125 19.01 -20.89 9.09
C LYS A 125 18.43 -20.08 7.93
N ILE A 126 18.97 -18.89 7.69
CA ILE A 126 18.58 -18.04 6.55
C ILE A 126 18.70 -18.80 5.21
N ILE A 127 19.81 -19.52 5.00
CA ILE A 127 19.99 -20.34 3.79
C ILE A 127 18.99 -21.51 3.78
N SER A 128 18.86 -22.25 4.88
CA SER A 128 17.98 -23.43 4.94
C SER A 128 16.50 -23.08 4.74
N GLU A 129 16.10 -21.86 5.10
CA GLU A 129 14.73 -21.37 4.97
C GLU A 129 14.55 -20.47 3.74
N GLN A 130 15.46 -20.51 2.77
CA GLN A 130 15.42 -19.68 1.57
C GLN A 130 14.07 -19.72 0.84
N ALA A 131 13.47 -20.91 0.68
CA ALA A 131 12.19 -21.05 -0.01
C ALA A 131 11.08 -20.26 0.70
N LEU A 132 10.98 -20.42 2.02
CA LEU A 132 10.03 -19.70 2.86
C LEU A 132 10.29 -18.19 2.85
N ILE A 133 11.54 -17.75 2.98
CA ILE A 133 11.87 -16.31 2.96
C ILE A 133 11.48 -15.68 1.61
N LYS A 134 11.67 -16.39 0.50
CA LYS A 134 11.26 -15.92 -0.84
C LYS A 134 9.75 -15.87 -1.01
N GLU A 135 9.03 -16.79 -0.36
CA GLU A 135 7.57 -16.83 -0.34
C GLU A 135 6.99 -15.69 0.50
N VAL A 136 7.51 -15.48 1.71
CA VAL A 136 7.04 -14.45 2.66
C VAL A 136 7.48 -13.05 2.25
N ILE A 137 8.67 -12.89 1.65
CA ILE A 137 9.19 -11.60 1.17
C ILE A 137 9.33 -11.62 -0.37
N PRO A 138 8.22 -11.66 -1.12
CA PRO A 138 8.28 -11.72 -2.59
C PRO A 138 8.91 -10.44 -3.19
N GLY A 139 8.84 -9.32 -2.47
CA GLY A 139 9.41 -8.01 -2.83
C GLY A 139 10.93 -7.88 -2.69
N MET A 140 11.65 -8.93 -2.27
CA MET A 140 13.11 -8.90 -2.09
C MET A 140 13.86 -8.80 -3.42
N ASN A 141 14.69 -7.77 -3.61
CA ASN A 141 15.40 -7.54 -4.89
C ASN A 141 16.58 -8.50 -5.14
N GLU A 142 17.14 -8.45 -6.35
CA GLU A 142 18.25 -9.33 -6.73
C GLU A 142 19.51 -9.11 -5.89
N GLN A 143 19.82 -7.86 -5.52
CA GLN A 143 20.93 -7.55 -4.63
C GLN A 143 20.72 -8.19 -3.25
N SER A 144 19.56 -7.98 -2.63
CA SER A 144 19.15 -8.59 -1.36
C SER A 144 19.25 -10.10 -1.41
N GLN A 145 18.75 -10.73 -2.49
CA GLN A 145 18.84 -12.18 -2.69
C GLN A 145 20.29 -12.63 -2.84
N SER A 146 21.12 -11.89 -3.59
CA SER A 146 22.54 -12.21 -3.79
C SER A 146 23.37 -12.12 -2.51
N VAL A 147 22.92 -11.29 -1.56
CA VAL A 147 23.51 -11.17 -0.23
C VAL A 147 23.02 -12.33 0.65
N LEU A 148 21.70 -12.49 0.83
CA LEU A 148 21.14 -13.45 1.78
C LEU A 148 21.36 -14.92 1.39
N PHE A 149 21.32 -15.23 0.09
CA PHE A 149 21.33 -16.60 -0.44
C PHE A 149 22.59 -16.92 -1.24
N ASN A 150 23.71 -16.25 -0.92
CA ASN A 150 24.98 -16.52 -1.55
C ASN A 150 25.49 -17.94 -1.20
N ASN A 151 26.17 -18.59 -2.14
CA ASN A 151 26.82 -19.88 -1.88
C ASN A 151 27.93 -19.78 -0.81
N THR A 152 28.47 -18.58 -0.58
CA THR A 152 29.48 -18.30 0.44
C THR A 152 28.91 -17.80 1.77
N THR A 153 27.58 -17.73 1.92
CA THR A 153 26.92 -17.21 3.13
C THR A 153 27.34 -17.96 4.40
N SER A 154 27.72 -19.24 4.30
CA SER A 154 28.27 -20.02 5.41
C SER A 154 29.56 -19.43 6.01
N ALA A 155 30.34 -18.69 5.22
CA ALA A 155 31.56 -18.02 5.67
C ALA A 155 31.32 -16.64 6.30
N TYR A 156 30.13 -16.04 6.11
CA TYR A 156 29.83 -14.70 6.61
C TYR A 156 29.96 -14.60 8.13
N ALA A 157 29.42 -15.58 8.85
CA ALA A 157 29.45 -15.64 10.30
C ALA A 157 30.89 -15.56 10.85
N ASP A 158 31.83 -16.26 10.20
CA ASP A 158 33.22 -16.32 10.64
C ASP A 158 33.95 -14.99 10.41
N VAL A 159 33.73 -14.36 9.25
CA VAL A 159 34.34 -13.06 8.94
C VAL A 159 33.75 -11.95 9.81
N VAL A 160 32.42 -11.94 9.98
CA VAL A 160 31.74 -11.01 10.90
C VAL A 160 32.30 -11.16 12.30
N TYR A 161 32.32 -12.38 12.84
CA TYR A 161 32.84 -12.66 14.18
C TYR A 161 34.29 -12.19 14.36
N LYS A 162 35.18 -12.44 13.38
CA LYS A 162 36.58 -12.00 13.39
C LYS A 162 36.73 -10.47 13.39
N CYS A 163 35.81 -9.75 12.76
CA CYS A 163 35.82 -8.29 12.70
C CYS A 163 35.18 -7.62 13.94
N ILE A 164 34.45 -8.37 14.79
CA ILE A 164 33.93 -7.82 16.06
C ILE A 164 35.12 -7.41 16.93
N THR A 165 35.07 -6.20 17.48
CA THR A 165 36.12 -5.69 18.37
C THR A 165 36.35 -6.66 19.54
N PRO A 166 37.61 -6.85 20.00
CA PRO A 166 37.90 -7.81 21.05
C PRO A 166 37.06 -7.60 22.33
N GLN A 167 36.87 -6.35 22.74
CA GLN A 167 36.10 -6.06 23.96
C GLN A 167 34.61 -6.38 23.77
N ALA A 168 33.99 -6.01 22.63
CA ALA A 168 32.60 -6.35 22.36
C ALA A 168 32.41 -7.87 22.24
N ARG A 169 33.33 -8.56 21.56
CA ARG A 169 33.32 -10.02 21.40
C ARG A 169 33.36 -10.73 22.75
N ASN A 170 34.23 -10.30 23.66
CA ASN A 170 34.34 -10.88 24.99
C ASN A 170 33.07 -10.65 25.82
N MET A 171 32.50 -9.44 25.76
CA MET A 171 31.27 -9.11 26.49
C MET A 171 30.07 -9.92 25.99
N MET A 172 29.98 -10.13 24.69
CA MET A 172 28.87 -10.87 24.07
C MET A 172 29.10 -12.39 24.03
N ALA A 173 30.27 -12.89 24.45
CA ALA A 173 30.71 -14.27 24.24
C ALA A 173 29.77 -15.34 24.81
N THR A 174 29.10 -15.05 25.92
CA THR A 174 28.19 -15.98 26.60
C THR A 174 26.76 -15.94 26.06
N GLY A 175 26.43 -14.93 25.25
CA GLY A 175 25.07 -14.67 24.80
C GLY A 175 24.10 -14.24 25.93
N ASN A 176 24.58 -14.07 27.16
CA ASN A 176 23.80 -13.64 28.31
C ASN A 176 24.49 -12.42 28.96
N PHE A 177 24.11 -11.24 28.49
CA PHE A 177 24.65 -9.95 28.92
C PHE A 177 23.55 -8.87 28.86
N ALA A 178 23.73 -7.80 29.62
CA ALA A 178 22.83 -6.65 29.57
C ALA A 178 23.35 -5.63 28.54
N ILE A 179 22.46 -5.08 27.71
CA ILE A 179 22.85 -4.14 26.64
C ILE A 179 23.59 -2.93 27.19
N GLU A 180 23.22 -2.48 28.39
CA GLU A 180 23.84 -1.38 29.11
C GLU A 180 25.33 -1.63 29.40
N GLN A 181 25.76 -2.89 29.50
CA GLN A 181 27.17 -3.23 29.71
C GLN A 181 28.03 -2.78 28.52
N LEU A 182 27.49 -2.76 27.30
CA LEU A 182 28.20 -2.27 26.12
C LEU A 182 28.59 -0.79 26.25
N MET A 183 27.89 -0.02 27.09
CA MET A 183 28.23 1.39 27.34
C MET A 183 29.55 1.59 28.08
N SER A 184 30.13 0.52 28.65
CA SER A 184 31.48 0.54 29.24
C SER A 184 32.59 0.40 28.19
N LEU A 185 32.25 0.01 26.96
CA LEU A 185 33.19 -0.03 25.84
C LEU A 185 33.55 1.38 25.40
N GLN A 186 34.72 1.52 24.74
CA GLN A 186 35.17 2.80 24.20
C GLN A 186 34.10 3.35 23.23
N PRO A 187 33.53 4.55 23.48
CA PRO A 187 32.62 5.17 22.53
C PRO A 187 33.38 5.74 21.33
N VAL A 188 32.66 6.01 20.23
CA VAL A 188 33.22 6.75 19.08
C VAL A 188 33.79 8.09 19.55
N SER A 189 35.02 8.37 19.13
CA SER A 189 35.74 9.61 19.41
C SER A 189 36.38 10.16 18.12
N LYS A 190 36.94 11.37 18.21
CA LYS A 190 37.61 12.00 17.05
C LYS A 190 38.77 11.18 16.49
N SER A 191 39.39 10.34 17.31
CA SER A 191 40.57 9.55 16.95
C SER A 191 40.27 8.07 16.68
N TRP A 192 39.06 7.59 16.98
CA TRP A 192 38.74 6.17 16.86
C TRP A 192 37.23 5.91 16.72
N PRO A 193 36.81 4.95 15.86
CA PRO A 193 37.60 4.14 14.92
C PRO A 193 38.02 4.84 13.62
N LYS A 194 39.02 4.30 12.90
CA LYS A 194 39.45 4.80 11.58
C LYS A 194 38.91 3.95 10.42
N GLU A 195 38.61 2.69 10.68
CA GLU A 195 38.11 1.71 9.75
C GLU A 195 36.60 1.89 9.53
N ALA A 196 36.08 1.32 8.43
CA ALA A 196 34.64 1.15 8.27
C ALA A 196 34.10 0.07 9.22
N GLY A 197 32.82 0.10 9.54
CA GLY A 197 32.26 -0.89 10.44
C GLY A 197 30.81 -0.64 10.86
N VAL A 198 30.40 -1.36 11.92
CA VAL A 198 29.05 -1.32 12.49
C VAL A 198 29.11 -0.76 13.91
N TYR A 199 28.16 0.12 14.25
CA TYR A 199 27.94 0.65 15.58
C TYR A 199 26.57 0.29 16.13
N ILE A 200 26.46 0.36 17.45
CA ILE A 200 25.20 0.50 18.17
C ILE A 200 25.14 1.89 18.80
N ILE A 201 23.96 2.51 18.82
CA ILE A 201 23.67 3.68 19.65
C ILE A 201 22.72 3.23 20.76
N ILE A 202 23.09 3.50 22.00
CA ILE A 202 22.27 3.21 23.17
C ILE A 202 21.73 4.52 23.73
N TYR A 203 20.41 4.59 23.83
CA TYR A 203 19.67 5.72 24.37
C TYR A 203 19.16 5.41 25.77
N GLN A 204 19.25 6.38 26.67
CA GLN A 204 18.70 6.30 28.03
C GLN A 204 18.13 7.64 28.49
N GLY A 205 17.26 7.60 29.49
CA GLY A 205 16.70 8.79 30.12
C GLY A 205 15.69 9.54 29.25
N PHE A 206 15.04 8.85 28.31
CA PHE A 206 13.99 9.40 27.42
C PHE A 206 12.57 9.30 27.99
N GLY A 207 12.43 9.00 29.29
CA GLY A 207 11.12 8.83 29.98
C GLY A 207 10.53 7.42 29.90
N GLY A 208 11.21 6.50 29.20
CA GLY A 208 10.74 5.13 28.97
C GLY A 208 9.79 5.04 27.77
N ARG A 209 9.69 3.84 27.21
CA ARG A 209 8.80 3.52 26.08
C ARG A 209 7.98 2.30 26.44
N LYS A 210 6.66 2.40 26.38
CA LYS A 210 5.79 1.24 26.58
C LYS A 210 5.64 0.50 25.25
N SER A 211 5.70 -0.83 25.30
CA SER A 211 5.32 -1.69 24.18
C SER A 211 4.80 -3.00 24.75
N GLY A 212 3.49 -3.20 24.63
CA GLY A 212 2.74 -4.20 25.40
C GLY A 212 2.80 -3.88 26.89
N ASN A 213 2.88 -4.91 27.72
CA ASN A 213 2.94 -4.75 29.18
C ASN A 213 4.34 -4.39 29.71
N VAL A 214 5.28 -4.03 28.82
CA VAL A 214 6.68 -3.77 29.17
C VAL A 214 7.03 -2.31 28.91
N THR A 215 7.61 -1.64 29.91
CA THR A 215 8.20 -0.31 29.77
C THR A 215 9.71 -0.44 29.63
N TYR A 216 10.21 -0.11 28.45
CA TYR A 216 11.62 -0.13 28.10
C TYR A 216 12.30 1.17 28.51
N GLN A 217 13.37 1.06 29.31
CA GLN A 217 14.19 2.20 29.74
C GLN A 217 15.43 2.43 28.86
N THR A 218 15.74 1.44 28.01
CA THR A 218 16.86 1.46 27.07
C THR A 218 16.32 1.23 25.67
N ALA A 219 16.75 2.09 24.74
CA ALA A 219 16.46 1.93 23.32
C ALA A 219 17.76 1.85 22.52
N ILE A 220 17.73 1.12 21.40
CA ILE A 220 18.91 0.83 20.60
C ILE A 220 18.69 1.05 19.11
N TYR A 221 19.73 1.53 18.45
CA TYR A 221 19.81 1.62 16.99
C TYR A 221 21.13 1.01 16.52
N VAL A 222 21.09 0.16 15.50
CA VAL A 222 22.28 -0.41 14.87
C VAL A 222 22.46 0.23 13.50
N GLY A 223 23.69 0.54 13.10
CA GLY A 223 23.96 1.02 11.75
C GLY A 223 25.41 0.85 11.32
N GLN A 224 25.66 0.95 10.03
CA GLN A 224 26.99 0.94 9.44
C GLN A 224 27.51 2.33 9.08
N THR A 225 28.83 2.45 8.97
CA THR A 225 29.49 3.67 8.48
C THR A 225 30.91 3.37 8.00
N VAL A 226 31.39 4.16 7.05
CA VAL A 226 32.81 4.22 6.66
C VAL A 226 33.57 5.31 7.43
N GLN A 227 32.87 6.20 8.14
CA GLN A 227 33.44 7.29 8.92
C GLN A 227 32.65 7.47 10.22
N PHE A 228 33.11 6.87 11.32
CA PHE A 228 32.38 6.85 12.59
C PHE A 228 32.16 8.23 13.18
N GLN A 229 33.20 9.07 13.25
CA GLN A 229 33.08 10.41 13.82
C GLN A 229 32.09 11.29 13.03
N LYS A 230 32.19 11.31 11.70
CA LYS A 230 31.23 12.04 10.84
C LYS A 230 29.80 11.57 11.04
N ARG A 231 29.59 10.25 11.20
CA ARG A 231 28.27 9.67 11.44
C ARG A 231 27.73 10.00 12.83
N LYS A 232 28.60 10.02 13.87
CA LYS A 232 28.25 10.48 15.22
C LYS A 232 27.78 11.94 15.19
N ASP A 233 28.56 12.82 14.57
CA ASP A 233 28.23 14.24 14.43
C ASP A 233 26.92 14.45 13.67
N ALA A 234 26.69 13.64 12.63
CA ALA A 234 25.43 13.64 11.90
C ALA A 234 24.26 13.24 12.81
N HIS A 235 24.37 12.16 13.59
CA HIS A 235 23.30 11.76 14.51
C HIS A 235 23.02 12.81 15.59
N THR A 236 24.06 13.45 16.13
CA THR A 236 23.91 14.52 17.12
C THR A 236 23.19 15.74 16.54
N ARG A 237 23.56 16.16 15.32
CA ARG A 237 22.88 17.27 14.63
C ARG A 237 21.44 16.90 14.28
N ASP A 238 21.26 15.71 13.70
CA ASP A 238 19.97 15.25 13.18
C ASP A 238 18.95 15.03 14.31
N ALA A 239 19.38 14.68 15.54
CA ALA A 239 18.51 14.65 16.72
C ALA A 239 17.86 16.01 17.05
N GLY A 240 18.44 17.13 16.59
CA GLY A 240 17.87 18.47 16.75
C GLY A 240 17.01 18.92 15.56
N THR A 241 17.16 18.30 14.38
CA THR A 241 16.60 18.83 13.12
C THR A 241 15.67 17.88 12.40
N LYS A 242 15.74 16.58 12.66
CA LYS A 242 14.92 15.54 12.04
C LYS A 242 13.95 14.95 13.04
N ASN A 243 12.84 14.41 12.53
CA ASN A 243 11.74 13.90 13.34
C ASN A 243 11.51 12.38 13.19
N SER A 244 12.44 11.61 12.62
CA SER A 244 12.26 10.14 12.54
C SER A 244 12.28 9.47 13.93
N THR A 245 11.91 8.19 14.10
CA THR A 245 11.67 7.57 15.41
C THR A 245 12.95 7.47 16.18
N HIS A 246 14.01 7.17 15.44
CA HIS A 246 15.36 7.22 15.92
C HIS A 246 15.69 8.62 16.48
N TYR A 247 15.42 9.70 15.73
CA TYR A 247 15.80 11.06 16.12
C TYR A 247 14.83 11.73 17.12
N SER A 248 13.54 11.43 17.07
CA SER A 248 12.51 11.85 18.02
C SER A 248 12.77 11.25 19.41
N LEU A 249 13.18 9.98 19.48
CA LEU A 249 13.67 9.39 20.73
C LEU A 249 15.02 9.99 21.13
N ALA A 250 15.97 10.15 20.19
CA ALA A 250 17.27 10.74 20.47
C ALA A 250 17.16 12.14 21.08
N LYS A 251 16.21 12.96 20.61
CA LYS A 251 15.92 14.30 21.13
C LYS A 251 15.49 14.30 22.60
N LYS A 252 14.76 13.27 23.02
CA LYS A 252 14.29 13.11 24.41
C LYS A 252 15.32 12.45 25.32
N ALA A 253 16.28 11.73 24.76
CA ALA A 253 17.26 10.97 25.53
C ALA A 253 18.27 11.89 26.23
N LYS A 254 18.43 11.72 27.55
CA LYS A 254 19.49 12.38 28.33
C LYS A 254 20.88 11.84 28.02
N LYS A 255 20.95 10.60 27.55
CA LYS A 255 22.20 9.92 27.21
C LYS A 255 22.07 9.20 25.89
N MET A 256 23.02 9.46 24.99
CA MET A 256 23.14 8.86 23.67
C MET A 256 24.60 8.46 23.47
N VAL A 257 24.90 7.16 23.51
CA VAL A 257 26.27 6.64 23.38
C VAL A 257 26.38 5.79 22.12
N MET A 258 27.20 6.23 21.17
CA MET A 258 27.53 5.49 19.96
C MET A 258 28.80 4.66 20.19
N ILE A 259 28.67 3.34 20.10
CA ILE A 259 29.72 2.36 20.39
C ILE A 259 29.99 1.57 19.10
N PRO A 260 31.22 1.55 18.59
CA PRO A 260 31.59 0.67 17.50
C PRO A 260 31.67 -0.77 18.01
N LEU A 261 30.99 -1.69 17.32
CA LEU A 261 30.95 -3.11 17.68
C LEU A 261 31.85 -3.95 16.79
N LEU A 262 31.89 -3.59 15.51
CA LEU A 262 32.66 -4.29 14.48
C LEU A 262 33.44 -3.28 13.64
N LEU A 263 34.70 -3.61 13.37
CA LEU A 263 35.58 -2.86 12.47
C LEU A 263 36.03 -3.78 11.35
N GLN A 264 36.00 -3.31 10.12
CA GLN A 264 36.49 -4.05 8.96
C GLN A 264 38.02 -4.10 8.97
N THR A 265 38.58 -4.97 9.80
CA THR A 265 40.02 -5.19 9.95
C THR A 265 40.56 -6.22 8.97
N GLU A 266 39.69 -7.06 8.41
CA GLU A 266 40.04 -8.06 7.41
C GLU A 266 40.07 -7.43 6.01
N SER A 267 41.09 -7.75 5.23
CA SER A 267 41.21 -7.32 3.83
C SER A 267 40.36 -8.16 2.89
N ALA A 268 40.16 -9.44 3.22
CA ALA A 268 39.34 -10.39 2.47
C ALA A 268 37.94 -10.52 3.11
N VAL A 269 37.04 -9.62 2.74
CA VAL A 269 35.63 -9.64 3.16
C VAL A 269 34.71 -9.85 1.95
N PRO A 270 33.51 -10.46 2.13
CA PRO A 270 32.57 -10.64 1.04
C PRO A 270 32.07 -9.28 0.48
N PRO A 271 31.57 -9.25 -0.77
CA PRO A 271 30.82 -8.10 -1.27
C PRO A 271 29.66 -7.75 -0.33
N PHE A 272 29.37 -6.46 -0.17
CA PHE A 272 28.34 -5.96 0.75
C PHE A 272 28.58 -6.37 2.22
N PHE A 273 29.84 -6.58 2.63
CA PHE A 273 30.19 -7.01 3.98
C PHE A 273 29.56 -6.17 5.09
N LEU A 274 29.55 -4.83 4.95
CA LEU A 274 28.94 -3.98 5.96
C LEU A 274 27.42 -4.21 6.05
N ASP A 275 26.73 -4.44 4.93
CA ASP A 275 25.29 -4.71 4.91
C ASP A 275 25.00 -6.05 5.62
N ILE A 276 25.82 -7.07 5.36
CA ILE A 276 25.80 -8.39 6.03
C ILE A 276 26.02 -8.23 7.54
N ALA A 277 27.02 -7.43 7.92
CA ALA A 277 27.37 -7.19 9.32
C ALA A 277 26.27 -6.41 10.06
N GLU A 278 25.75 -5.33 9.47
CA GLU A 278 24.64 -4.54 10.04
C GLU A 278 23.41 -5.42 10.24
N PHE A 279 23.03 -6.18 9.22
CA PHE A 279 21.90 -7.11 9.29
C PHE A 279 22.07 -8.16 10.39
N SER A 280 23.28 -8.72 10.53
CA SER A 280 23.60 -9.67 11.60
C SER A 280 23.37 -9.05 12.99
N PHE A 281 23.83 -7.82 13.21
CA PHE A 281 23.66 -7.14 14.49
C PHE A 281 22.21 -6.70 14.75
N VAL A 282 21.47 -6.27 13.73
CA VAL A 282 20.04 -5.97 13.86
C VAL A 282 19.26 -7.20 14.33
N CYS A 283 19.55 -8.37 13.76
CA CYS A 283 18.98 -9.65 14.21
C CYS A 283 19.43 -10.01 15.64
N LEU A 284 20.74 -10.01 15.92
CA LEU A 284 21.29 -10.37 17.23
C LEU A 284 20.70 -9.54 18.37
N PHE A 285 20.57 -8.23 18.15
CA PHE A 285 20.03 -7.31 19.15
C PHE A 285 18.52 -7.15 19.10
N ARG A 286 17.85 -7.72 18.10
CA ARG A 286 16.41 -7.55 17.84
C ARG A 286 16.05 -6.06 17.79
N SER A 287 16.88 -5.27 17.11
CA SER A 287 16.77 -3.80 17.11
C SER A 287 15.72 -3.27 16.13
N TRP A 288 14.88 -4.13 15.55
CA TRP A 288 13.72 -3.75 14.74
C TRP A 288 12.76 -2.85 15.52
N TYR A 289 12.17 -1.88 14.83
CA TYR A 289 11.20 -0.99 15.43
C TYR A 289 9.88 -1.71 15.73
N ALA A 290 9.30 -1.41 16.90
CA ALA A 290 8.12 -2.12 17.40
C ALA A 290 6.89 -2.03 16.47
N ALA A 291 6.73 -0.93 15.74
CA ALA A 291 5.59 -0.73 14.84
C ALA A 291 5.54 -1.77 13.70
N LEU A 292 6.69 -2.33 13.30
CA LEU A 292 6.79 -3.31 12.23
C LEU A 292 6.20 -4.69 12.61
N PHE A 293 5.87 -4.91 13.88
CA PHE A 293 5.27 -6.17 14.31
C PHE A 293 3.74 -6.15 14.23
N LYS A 294 3.13 -4.96 14.17
CA LYS A 294 1.68 -4.77 14.23
C LYS A 294 1.24 -3.62 13.33
N PRO A 295 1.12 -3.84 12.01
CA PRO A 295 0.49 -2.87 11.15
C PRO A 295 -0.97 -2.66 11.59
N ARG A 296 -1.42 -1.41 11.57
CA ARG A 296 -2.83 -1.02 11.84
C ARG A 296 -3.43 -0.16 10.74
N ASP A 297 -2.58 0.32 9.85
CA ASP A 297 -2.94 1.26 8.81
C ASP A 297 -2.66 0.62 7.44
N PRO A 298 -3.70 0.41 6.61
CA PRO A 298 -3.57 -0.04 5.23
C PRO A 298 -2.57 0.79 4.42
N GLU A 299 -2.59 2.10 4.64
CA GLU A 299 -1.78 3.09 3.94
C GLU A 299 -0.29 2.84 4.20
N LEU A 300 0.07 2.49 5.45
CA LEU A 300 1.42 2.12 5.86
C LEU A 300 1.84 0.73 5.42
N LEU A 301 0.94 -0.24 5.56
CA LEU A 301 1.24 -1.60 5.15
C LEU A 301 1.59 -1.63 3.66
N GLY A 302 0.87 -0.89 2.81
CA GLY A 302 1.19 -0.75 1.38
C GLY A 302 2.48 0.03 1.09
N ALA A 303 2.94 0.87 2.03
CA ALA A 303 4.18 1.64 1.90
C ALA A 303 5.43 0.82 2.28
N TYR A 304 5.30 -0.08 3.27
CA TYR A 304 6.41 -0.75 3.93
C TYR A 304 6.22 -2.27 4.04
N THR A 305 5.43 -2.88 3.15
CA THR A 305 5.09 -4.31 3.20
C THR A 305 6.31 -5.20 3.39
N THR A 306 7.36 -4.95 2.60
CA THR A 306 8.62 -5.71 2.69
C THR A 306 9.31 -5.56 4.04
N ASP A 307 9.23 -4.39 4.68
CA ASP A 307 9.81 -4.16 6.01
C ASP A 307 9.00 -4.89 7.10
N TYR A 308 7.66 -4.90 7.00
CA TYR A 308 6.79 -5.72 7.86
C TYR A 308 7.10 -7.21 7.72
N ASP A 309 7.09 -7.74 6.49
CA ASP A 309 7.36 -9.17 6.22
C ASP A 309 8.75 -9.58 6.70
N ALA A 310 9.76 -8.74 6.43
CA ALA A 310 11.13 -8.94 6.88
C ALA A 310 11.25 -8.98 8.41
N CYS A 311 10.67 -7.99 9.08
CA CYS A 311 10.71 -7.89 10.52
C CYS A 311 10.18 -9.17 11.18
N VAL A 312 9.02 -9.65 10.72
CA VAL A 312 8.39 -10.84 11.30
C VAL A 312 9.20 -12.11 11.00
N VAL A 313 9.61 -12.35 9.75
CA VAL A 313 10.32 -13.59 9.39
C VAL A 313 11.70 -13.68 10.04
N PHE A 314 12.48 -12.59 10.07
CA PHE A 314 13.82 -12.63 10.65
C PHE A 314 13.79 -12.61 12.17
N SER A 315 12.78 -11.98 12.79
CA SER A 315 12.57 -12.10 14.23
C SER A 315 12.18 -13.53 14.64
N ARG A 316 11.40 -14.23 13.80
CA ARG A 316 11.08 -15.66 14.00
C ARG A 316 12.32 -16.53 13.86
N ILE A 317 13.11 -16.38 12.79
CA ILE A 317 14.38 -17.10 12.62
C ILE A 317 15.28 -16.86 13.82
N MET A 318 15.42 -15.61 14.27
CA MET A 318 16.26 -15.28 15.42
C MET A 318 15.75 -15.89 16.72
N ARG A 319 14.43 -16.03 16.92
CA ARG A 319 13.85 -16.75 18.07
C ARG A 319 14.28 -18.22 18.08
N ASP A 320 14.22 -18.89 16.94
CA ASP A 320 14.60 -20.29 16.80
C ASP A 320 16.12 -20.47 17.00
N VAL A 321 16.93 -19.57 16.41
CA VAL A 321 18.39 -19.51 16.62
C VAL A 321 18.74 -19.26 18.09
N SER A 322 17.99 -18.38 18.78
CA SER A 322 18.21 -18.08 20.20
C SER A 322 17.98 -19.32 21.07
N ALA A 323 16.90 -20.06 20.81
CA ALA A 323 16.60 -21.30 21.50
C ALA A 323 17.66 -22.39 21.27
N GLU A 324 18.20 -22.50 20.04
CA GLU A 324 19.22 -23.50 19.68
C GLU A 324 20.62 -23.17 20.26
N THR A 325 20.96 -21.89 20.34
CA THR A 325 22.33 -21.45 20.66
C THR A 325 22.51 -20.99 22.10
N GLY A 326 21.42 -20.66 22.81
CA GLY A 326 21.46 -20.08 24.15
C GLY A 326 21.65 -18.56 24.15
N TRP A 327 21.46 -17.90 23.00
CA TRP A 327 21.49 -16.44 22.90
C TRP A 327 20.28 -15.84 23.64
N ASN A 328 20.54 -15.28 24.83
CA ASN A 328 19.52 -14.78 25.74
C ASN A 328 19.75 -13.31 26.08
N LEU A 329 19.48 -12.45 25.10
CA LEU A 329 19.53 -11.01 25.30
C LEU A 329 18.23 -10.50 25.95
N ALA A 330 18.37 -9.67 26.99
CA ALA A 330 17.24 -8.96 27.57
C ALA A 330 16.52 -8.09 26.50
N ARG A 331 15.20 -7.94 26.64
CA ARG A 331 14.42 -7.17 25.66
C ARG A 331 14.82 -5.69 25.72
N THR A 332 15.06 -5.08 24.57
CA THR A 332 15.29 -3.63 24.41
C THR A 332 14.28 -3.05 23.44
N TYR A 333 14.17 -1.71 23.41
CA TYR A 333 13.35 -1.04 22.41
C TYR A 333 14.17 -0.74 21.15
N GLY A 334 13.92 -1.48 20.06
CA GLY A 334 14.61 -1.28 18.79
C GLY A 334 14.15 -0.03 18.03
N LEU A 335 15.05 0.54 17.21
CA LEU A 335 14.82 1.75 16.42
C LEU A 335 15.16 1.57 14.93
N ASN A 336 15.52 0.37 14.48
CA ASN A 336 15.75 0.06 13.07
C ASN A 336 14.41 -0.17 12.35
N TRP A 337 14.04 0.72 11.44
CA TRP A 337 12.88 0.50 10.56
C TRP A 337 13.19 -0.48 9.43
N ASN A 338 14.37 -0.35 8.83
CA ASN A 338 14.83 -1.22 7.75
C ASN A 338 16.31 -1.56 7.92
N THR A 339 16.82 -2.42 7.03
CA THR A 339 18.25 -2.76 6.94
C THR A 339 18.75 -2.57 5.51
N PRO A 340 20.05 -2.31 5.30
CA PRO A 340 20.63 -2.14 3.97
C PRO A 340 20.42 -3.33 3.04
N VAL A 341 20.35 -4.54 3.60
CA VAL A 341 20.06 -5.76 2.85
C VAL A 341 18.66 -5.74 2.24
N LEU A 342 17.69 -5.05 2.85
CA LEU A 342 16.27 -5.09 2.45
C LEU A 342 15.70 -3.73 2.02
N ARG A 343 16.45 -2.63 2.20
CA ARG A 343 16.01 -1.25 1.94
C ARG A 343 15.71 -0.95 0.47
N HIS A 344 16.06 -1.86 -0.44
CA HIS A 344 15.88 -1.70 -1.87
C HIS A 344 14.76 -2.64 -2.33
N PRO A 345 13.50 -2.17 -2.35
CA PRO A 345 12.39 -2.90 -2.96
C PRO A 345 12.73 -3.48 -4.32
N LYS A 346 12.18 -4.65 -4.66
CA LYS A 346 11.93 -4.96 -6.07
C LYS A 346 11.06 -3.88 -6.66
N VAL A 347 11.26 -3.63 -7.94
CA VAL A 347 10.35 -2.74 -8.66
C VAL A 347 8.93 -3.30 -8.74
N ASP A 348 8.81 -4.62 -8.63
CA ASP A 348 7.57 -5.38 -8.75
C ASP A 348 7.08 -5.82 -7.36
N GLN A 349 7.06 -4.90 -6.38
CA GLN A 349 6.48 -5.17 -5.06
C GLN A 349 4.98 -5.49 -5.16
N PRO A 350 4.45 -6.36 -4.28
CA PRO A 350 3.02 -6.57 -4.14
C PRO A 350 2.27 -5.25 -3.90
N TRP A 351 1.00 -5.28 -4.27
CA TRP A 351 0.06 -4.23 -3.93
C TRP A 351 -0.68 -4.61 -2.66
N VAL A 352 -0.91 -3.65 -1.78
CA VAL A 352 -1.84 -3.80 -0.66
C VAL A 352 -3.14 -3.12 -1.06
N SER A 353 -4.28 -3.79 -0.87
CA SER A 353 -5.58 -3.24 -1.24
C SER A 353 -6.61 -3.36 -0.14
N TRP A 354 -7.53 -2.40 -0.09
CA TRP A 354 -8.66 -2.37 0.83
C TRP A 354 -9.85 -1.69 0.16
N TYR A 355 -11.03 -1.89 0.73
CA TYR A 355 -12.26 -1.24 0.27
C TYR A 355 -12.63 -0.11 1.21
N GLU A 356 -12.89 1.07 0.66
CA GLU A 356 -13.41 2.23 1.38
C GLU A 356 -14.89 2.40 1.05
N GLU A 357 -15.74 1.99 2.00
CA GLU A 357 -17.20 1.98 1.85
C GLU A 357 -17.76 3.38 1.54
N GLU A 358 -17.29 4.41 2.26
CA GLU A 358 -17.75 5.80 2.12
C GLU A 358 -17.53 6.35 0.71
N LEU A 359 -16.43 5.94 0.07
CA LEU A 359 -16.07 6.36 -1.28
C LEU A 359 -16.50 5.36 -2.35
N LYS A 360 -17.06 4.21 -1.94
CA LYS A 360 -17.38 3.06 -2.81
C LYS A 360 -16.24 2.73 -3.75
N MET A 361 -15.04 2.57 -3.19
CA MET A 361 -13.83 2.39 -3.97
C MET A 361 -12.88 1.36 -3.36
N TYR A 362 -12.22 0.61 -4.23
CA TYR A 362 -11.03 -0.13 -3.87
C TYR A 362 -9.81 0.76 -4.05
N LYS A 363 -8.98 0.85 -3.00
CA LYS A 363 -7.67 1.46 -3.08
C LYS A 363 -6.61 0.37 -3.14
N TYR A 364 -5.60 0.61 -3.97
CA TYR A 364 -4.43 -0.23 -4.12
C TYR A 364 -3.21 0.65 -3.95
N ARG A 365 -2.31 0.31 -3.03
CA ARG A 365 -1.09 1.05 -2.79
C ARG A 365 0.14 0.16 -2.90
N THR A 366 1.20 0.75 -3.42
CA THR A 366 2.54 0.15 -3.38
C THR A 366 3.62 1.23 -3.44
N ARG A 367 4.82 0.93 -2.93
CA ARG A 367 5.99 1.82 -3.03
C ARG A 367 6.71 1.58 -4.37
N ARG A 368 7.10 2.66 -5.05
CA ARG A 368 7.80 2.63 -6.33
C ARG A 368 8.95 3.62 -6.37
N THR A 369 9.81 3.47 -7.38
CA THR A 369 10.96 4.36 -7.61
C THR A 369 10.72 5.20 -8.86
N ILE A 370 11.02 6.50 -8.76
CA ILE A 370 11.05 7.42 -9.89
C ILE A 370 12.32 7.19 -10.70
N PHE A 371 12.14 7.00 -11.99
CA PHE A 371 13.22 7.00 -12.97
C PHE A 371 13.14 8.29 -13.79
N LEU A 372 14.14 9.14 -13.62
CA LEU A 372 14.23 10.45 -14.27
C LEU A 372 15.40 10.46 -15.26
N GLN A 373 15.08 10.82 -16.50
CA GLN A 373 15.98 11.03 -17.63
C GLN A 373 15.72 12.43 -18.21
N PRO A 374 16.63 13.01 -19.01
CA PRO A 374 16.51 14.38 -19.51
C PRO A 374 15.18 14.70 -20.23
N ASP A 375 14.61 13.72 -20.93
CA ASP A 375 13.40 13.84 -21.74
C ASP A 375 12.22 13.01 -21.21
N LYS A 376 12.40 12.30 -20.09
CA LYS A 376 11.43 11.30 -19.63
C LYS A 376 11.43 11.13 -18.11
N ALA A 377 10.24 11.16 -17.52
CA ALA A 377 10.00 10.74 -16.14
C ALA A 377 9.01 9.57 -16.14
N HIS A 378 9.28 8.54 -15.34
CA HIS A 378 8.36 7.39 -15.22
C HIS A 378 8.53 6.64 -13.91
N VAL A 379 7.50 5.87 -13.56
CA VAL A 379 7.60 4.75 -12.62
C VAL A 379 7.48 3.45 -13.40
N ARG A 380 8.22 2.43 -13.00
CA ARG A 380 8.06 1.09 -13.56
C ARG A 380 6.90 0.38 -12.87
N TRP A 381 5.98 -0.14 -13.67
CA TRP A 381 4.75 -0.81 -13.24
C TRP A 381 5.03 -2.27 -12.86
N HIS A 382 5.58 -3.02 -13.84
CA HIS A 382 6.23 -4.31 -13.63
C HIS A 382 7.24 -4.58 -14.76
N GLY A 383 8.32 -5.33 -14.53
CA GLY A 383 9.25 -5.74 -15.60
C GLY A 383 9.74 -4.59 -16.49
N ARG A 384 9.36 -4.55 -17.77
CA ARG A 384 9.67 -3.42 -18.70
C ARG A 384 8.49 -2.47 -18.94
N LYS A 385 7.36 -2.67 -18.25
CA LYS A 385 6.17 -1.82 -18.35
C LYS A 385 6.35 -0.60 -17.46
N GLU A 386 6.04 0.56 -18.00
CA GLU A 386 6.31 1.85 -17.37
C GLU A 386 5.06 2.73 -17.47
N LEU A 387 4.79 3.47 -16.40
CA LEU A 387 3.83 4.58 -16.40
C LEU A 387 4.60 5.88 -16.46
N GLY A 388 4.42 6.62 -17.55
CA GLY A 388 5.03 7.93 -17.74
C GLY A 388 4.41 8.98 -16.84
N ILE A 389 5.27 9.82 -16.26
CA ILE A 389 4.90 11.04 -15.54
C ILE A 389 5.17 12.21 -16.48
N PRO A 390 4.26 13.18 -16.64
CA PRO A 390 4.55 14.39 -17.41
C PRO A 390 5.85 15.05 -16.92
N LEU A 391 6.75 15.39 -17.84
CA LEU A 391 8.07 15.91 -17.46
C LEU A 391 7.96 17.23 -16.68
N GLU A 392 7.03 18.11 -17.07
CA GLU A 392 6.70 19.35 -16.37
C GLU A 392 6.32 19.08 -14.90
N VAL A 393 5.49 18.06 -14.65
CA VAL A 393 5.11 17.66 -13.28
C VAL A 393 6.30 17.10 -12.52
N ALA A 394 7.15 16.30 -13.16
CA ALA A 394 8.34 15.76 -12.50
C ALA A 394 9.36 16.84 -12.13
N GLN A 395 9.49 17.87 -12.97
CA GLN A 395 10.33 19.04 -12.73
C GLN A 395 9.76 19.91 -11.61
N ASP A 396 8.47 20.24 -11.66
CA ASP A 396 7.81 21.07 -10.64
C ASP A 396 7.73 20.35 -9.28
N ALA A 397 7.63 19.01 -9.27
CA ALA A 397 7.70 18.19 -8.07
C ALA A 397 9.11 18.14 -7.43
N GLY A 398 10.14 18.55 -8.17
CA GLY A 398 11.54 18.44 -7.76
C GLY A 398 12.01 16.99 -7.63
N PHE A 399 11.48 16.08 -8.46
CA PHE A 399 11.88 14.68 -8.37
C PHE A 399 13.34 14.45 -8.71
N VAL A 400 13.97 13.52 -7.99
CA VAL A 400 15.33 13.04 -8.28
C VAL A 400 15.29 11.59 -8.75
N ASN A 401 16.23 11.23 -9.63
CA ASN A 401 16.35 9.84 -10.09
C ASN A 401 16.65 8.91 -8.90
N GLY A 402 15.87 7.83 -8.77
CA GLY A 402 15.99 6.89 -7.64
C GLY A 402 15.13 7.27 -6.42
N GLN A 403 14.39 8.37 -6.46
CA GLN A 403 13.48 8.76 -5.37
C GLN A 403 12.36 7.74 -5.19
N SER A 404 12.05 7.41 -3.93
CA SER A 404 10.86 6.63 -3.58
C SER A 404 9.60 7.49 -3.61
N VAL A 405 8.53 6.95 -4.19
CA VAL A 405 7.18 7.51 -4.20
C VAL A 405 6.16 6.41 -3.93
N HIS A 406 4.93 6.80 -3.62
CA HIS A 406 3.82 5.86 -3.50
C HIS A 406 2.98 5.95 -4.77
N LEU A 407 2.70 4.79 -5.36
CA LEU A 407 1.76 4.66 -6.46
C LEU A 407 0.46 4.14 -5.88
N VAL A 408 -0.63 4.83 -6.20
CA VAL A 408 -1.97 4.47 -5.75
C VAL A 408 -2.87 4.29 -6.97
N VAL A 409 -3.60 3.19 -7.01
CA VAL A 409 -4.68 2.96 -7.97
C VAL A 409 -6.00 2.94 -7.22
N GLU A 410 -6.98 3.65 -7.76
CA GLU A 410 -8.33 3.76 -7.21
C GLU A 410 -9.29 3.17 -8.23
N ILE A 411 -10.17 2.26 -7.78
CA ILE A 411 -11.21 1.64 -8.61
C ILE A 411 -12.57 1.87 -7.94
N CYS A 412 -13.37 2.79 -8.48
CA CYS A 412 -14.72 3.04 -7.99
C CYS A 412 -15.68 1.90 -8.38
N LYS A 413 -16.23 1.20 -7.38
CA LYS A 413 -17.05 0.01 -7.57
C LYS A 413 -18.00 -0.17 -6.39
N SER A 414 -19.27 -0.48 -6.69
CA SER A 414 -20.30 -0.80 -5.69
C SER A 414 -20.88 -2.16 -6.01
N GLY A 415 -20.51 -3.18 -5.25
CA GLY A 415 -20.81 -4.58 -5.61
C GLY A 415 -20.14 -4.94 -6.94
N ASP A 416 -20.92 -5.34 -7.94
CA ASP A 416 -20.42 -5.66 -9.29
C ASP A 416 -20.46 -4.46 -10.26
N GLU A 417 -21.03 -3.32 -9.84
CA GLU A 417 -21.17 -2.14 -10.69
C GLU A 417 -19.92 -1.25 -10.61
N TYR A 418 -19.32 -0.94 -11.77
CA TYR A 418 -18.21 0.00 -11.90
C TYR A 418 -18.74 1.42 -12.06
N LEU A 419 -18.39 2.28 -11.12
CA LEU A 419 -18.81 3.69 -11.08
C LEU A 419 -17.78 4.57 -11.76
N THR A 420 -18.16 5.78 -12.17
CA THR A 420 -17.22 6.72 -12.79
C THR A 420 -16.35 7.40 -11.74
N HIS A 421 -15.03 7.34 -11.89
CA HIS A 421 -14.08 8.06 -11.05
C HIS A 421 -13.88 9.48 -11.59
N PRO A 422 -13.87 10.53 -10.74
CA PRO A 422 -13.71 11.92 -11.18
C PRO A 422 -12.34 12.19 -11.84
N PHE A 423 -11.27 11.62 -11.29
CA PHE A 423 -9.89 11.75 -11.79
C PHE A 423 -9.40 10.53 -12.59
N ARG A 424 -10.30 9.89 -13.34
CA ARG A 424 -10.01 8.65 -14.09
C ARG A 424 -8.77 8.75 -14.98
N PHE A 425 -7.94 7.71 -14.96
CA PHE A 425 -6.70 7.59 -15.73
C PHE A 425 -6.97 7.57 -17.23
N VAL A 426 -7.96 6.79 -17.66
CA VAL A 426 -8.50 6.86 -19.01
C VAL A 426 -9.65 7.85 -18.98
N ARG A 427 -9.43 9.06 -19.52
CA ARG A 427 -10.45 10.12 -19.50
C ARG A 427 -11.72 9.79 -20.32
N LEU A 428 -11.66 8.84 -21.25
CA LEU A 428 -12.72 8.60 -22.25
C LEU A 428 -13.17 7.15 -22.50
N PRO A 429 -13.49 6.35 -21.47
CA PRO A 429 -14.37 5.21 -21.64
C PRO A 429 -15.81 5.65 -21.32
N PRO A 430 -16.68 5.83 -22.33
CA PRO A 430 -18.11 6.01 -22.07
C PRO A 430 -18.70 4.75 -21.42
N LYS A 431 -19.82 4.87 -20.71
CA LYS A 431 -20.77 3.78 -20.42
C LYS A 431 -21.22 3.06 -21.68
N VAL A 432 -21.06 3.67 -22.86
CA VAL A 432 -21.30 3.09 -24.18
C VAL A 432 -19.99 2.95 -24.95
N GLY A 433 -19.23 1.92 -24.62
CA GLY A 433 -17.91 1.63 -25.18
C GLY A 433 -17.93 0.47 -26.18
N ARG A 434 -16.72 0.10 -26.62
CA ARG A 434 -16.54 -1.02 -27.56
C ARG A 434 -17.12 -2.32 -26.98
N ASN A 435 -16.90 -2.58 -25.70
CA ASN A 435 -17.43 -3.71 -24.96
C ASN A 435 -17.43 -3.39 -23.46
N THR A 436 -18.03 -4.27 -22.66
CA THR A 436 -18.21 -4.08 -21.21
C THR A 436 -16.88 -3.96 -20.44
N GLU A 437 -15.79 -4.57 -20.92
CA GLU A 437 -14.48 -4.48 -20.24
C GLU A 437 -13.82 -3.11 -20.45
N LEU A 438 -13.89 -2.54 -21.65
CA LEU A 438 -13.39 -1.19 -21.89
C LEU A 438 -14.24 -0.11 -21.21
N GLU A 439 -15.53 -0.37 -21.00
CA GLU A 439 -16.44 0.52 -20.25
C GLU A 439 -16.02 0.65 -18.77
N LYS A 440 -15.44 -0.40 -18.18
CA LYS A 440 -14.95 -0.37 -16.78
C LYS A 440 -13.84 0.64 -16.55
N LEU A 441 -13.09 1.01 -17.58
CA LEU A 441 -11.95 1.94 -17.44
C LEU A 441 -12.34 3.32 -16.89
N ARG A 442 -13.65 3.64 -16.84
CA ARG A 442 -14.18 4.87 -16.24
C ARG A 442 -13.99 4.91 -14.73
N SER A 443 -13.84 3.75 -14.09
CA SER A 443 -13.68 3.64 -12.64
C SER A 443 -12.24 3.76 -12.16
N VAL A 444 -11.27 3.68 -13.08
CA VAL A 444 -9.85 3.54 -12.73
C VAL A 444 -9.18 4.90 -12.69
N ALA A 445 -8.57 5.25 -11.57
CA ALA A 445 -7.64 6.37 -11.44
C ALA A 445 -6.28 5.90 -10.95
N VAL A 446 -5.23 6.63 -11.31
CA VAL A 446 -3.87 6.37 -10.84
C VAL A 446 -3.29 7.68 -10.34
N LYS A 447 -2.69 7.68 -9.16
CA LYS A 447 -1.99 8.84 -8.61
C LYS A 447 -0.63 8.48 -8.04
N ILE A 448 0.23 9.48 -8.02
CA ILE A 448 1.53 9.43 -7.33
C ILE A 448 1.46 10.32 -6.09
N GLN A 449 2.00 9.82 -4.98
CA GLN A 449 2.06 10.52 -3.70
C GLN A 449 3.49 10.53 -3.18
N TRP A 450 3.94 11.66 -2.66
CA TRP A 450 5.29 11.81 -2.13
C TRP A 450 5.36 12.89 -1.05
N LEU A 451 6.34 12.74 -0.18
CA LEU A 451 6.75 13.81 0.73
C LEU A 451 7.97 14.50 0.11
N PRO A 452 7.89 15.80 -0.26
CA PRO A 452 9.04 16.52 -0.77
C PRO A 452 10.16 16.58 0.28
N GLU A 453 11.41 16.51 -0.16
CA GLU A 453 12.57 16.51 0.74
C GLU A 453 12.58 17.74 1.67
N GLY A 454 12.75 17.50 2.96
CA GLY A 454 12.76 18.57 3.98
C GLY A 454 11.42 19.25 4.24
N LYS A 455 10.30 18.73 3.70
CA LYS A 455 8.94 19.23 3.97
C LYS A 455 8.18 18.27 4.88
N ARG A 456 7.11 18.79 5.49
CA ARG A 456 6.16 18.02 6.33
C ARG A 456 4.81 17.77 5.65
N GLN A 457 4.59 18.36 4.48
CA GLN A 457 3.32 18.26 3.78
C GLN A 457 3.46 17.32 2.58
N TRP A 458 2.66 16.26 2.59
CA TRP A 458 2.53 15.34 1.48
C TRP A 458 1.94 16.04 0.25
N LYS A 459 2.39 15.61 -0.91
CA LYS A 459 1.91 16.05 -2.22
C LYS A 459 1.33 14.86 -2.96
N GLU A 460 0.34 15.15 -3.78
CA GLU A 460 -0.23 14.17 -4.69
C GLU A 460 -0.47 14.74 -6.08
N TYR A 461 -0.49 13.85 -7.05
CA TYR A 461 -0.82 14.16 -8.42
C TYR A 461 -1.49 12.96 -9.08
N TYR A 462 -2.71 13.16 -9.57
CA TYR A 462 -3.38 12.18 -10.43
C TYR A 462 -2.66 12.12 -11.78
N LEU A 463 -2.21 10.94 -12.19
CA LEU A 463 -1.57 10.69 -13.47
C LEU A 463 -2.58 10.84 -14.60
N GLU A 464 -2.88 12.07 -14.91
CA GLU A 464 -3.61 12.45 -16.10
C GLU A 464 -2.60 12.76 -17.20
N ARG A 465 -2.82 12.24 -18.41
CA ARG A 465 -1.96 12.64 -19.53
C ARG A 465 -2.27 14.08 -19.92
N SER A 466 -1.35 14.98 -19.59
CA SER A 466 -1.32 16.37 -20.08
C SER A 466 -1.19 16.49 -21.60
N ARG A 467 -0.83 15.41 -22.30
CA ARG A 467 -0.70 15.33 -23.77
C ARG A 467 -1.43 14.09 -24.32
N LEU A 468 -2.73 14.24 -24.57
CA LEU A 468 -3.55 13.27 -25.32
C LEU A 468 -3.33 13.34 -26.85
N TRP A 469 -2.34 14.12 -27.30
CA TRP A 469 -1.89 14.22 -28.70
C TRP A 469 -1.20 12.94 -29.21
N GLN A 470 -1.77 11.77 -28.94
CA GLN A 470 -1.30 10.54 -29.58
C GLN A 470 -2.00 10.38 -30.93
N PRO A 471 -1.24 10.20 -32.02
CA PRO A 471 -1.83 9.80 -33.28
C PRO A 471 -2.51 8.44 -33.09
N ILE A 472 -3.71 8.30 -33.63
CA ILE A 472 -4.43 7.03 -33.63
C ILE A 472 -3.62 6.03 -34.44
N SER A 473 -3.40 4.83 -33.88
CA SER A 473 -2.66 3.78 -34.58
C SER A 473 -3.39 3.41 -35.87
N LYS A 474 -2.66 3.35 -36.98
CA LYS A 474 -3.21 2.83 -38.25
C LYS A 474 -3.40 1.31 -38.22
N THR A 475 -2.75 0.61 -37.29
CA THR A 475 -2.64 -0.86 -37.25
C THR A 475 -3.32 -1.51 -36.06
N ASN A 476 -3.75 -0.73 -35.05
CA ASN A 476 -4.44 -1.26 -33.89
C ASN A 476 -5.77 -0.52 -33.70
N PRO A 477 -6.90 -1.24 -33.63
CA PRO A 477 -8.21 -0.61 -33.51
C PRO A 477 -8.46 0.00 -32.12
N VAL A 478 -7.53 -0.07 -31.17
CA VAL A 478 -7.67 0.47 -29.80
C VAL A 478 -6.47 1.37 -29.44
N LEU A 479 -6.75 2.56 -28.87
CA LEU A 479 -5.70 3.52 -28.51
C LEU A 479 -4.74 2.94 -27.46
N PRO A 480 -3.44 3.29 -27.49
CA PRO A 480 -2.47 2.88 -26.47
C PRO A 480 -2.95 3.09 -25.03
N ILE A 481 -3.64 4.21 -24.76
CA ILE A 481 -4.12 4.52 -23.40
C ILE A 481 -5.18 3.54 -22.88
N TYR A 482 -6.08 3.04 -23.72
CA TYR A 482 -7.04 2.01 -23.30
C TYR A 482 -6.34 0.69 -23.00
N ARG A 483 -5.29 0.36 -23.77
CA ARG A 483 -4.49 -0.84 -23.52
C ARG A 483 -3.74 -0.75 -22.19
N THR A 484 -3.17 0.41 -21.88
CA THR A 484 -2.55 0.67 -20.57
C THR A 484 -3.57 0.68 -19.43
N GLY A 485 -4.72 1.34 -19.61
CA GLY A 485 -5.80 1.34 -18.61
C GLY A 485 -6.32 -0.07 -18.31
N LEU A 486 -6.51 -0.87 -19.36
CA LEU A 486 -6.96 -2.26 -19.21
C LEU A 486 -5.88 -3.13 -18.56
N MET A 487 -4.60 -2.94 -18.91
CA MET A 487 -3.49 -3.59 -18.19
C MET A 487 -3.56 -3.29 -16.68
N ILE A 488 -3.75 -2.02 -16.31
CA ILE A 488 -3.87 -1.63 -14.90
C ILE A 488 -5.07 -2.34 -14.24
N LEU A 489 -6.25 -2.28 -14.86
CA LEU A 489 -7.46 -2.90 -14.33
C LEU A 489 -7.30 -4.43 -14.18
N CYS A 490 -6.81 -5.11 -15.21
CA CYS A 490 -6.52 -6.54 -15.19
C CYS A 490 -5.51 -6.90 -14.10
N ASP A 491 -4.50 -6.07 -13.90
CA ASP A 491 -3.49 -6.32 -12.87
C ASP A 491 -4.06 -6.18 -11.47
N MET A 492 -4.89 -5.17 -11.22
CA MET A 492 -5.54 -4.88 -9.92
C MET A 492 -6.67 -5.85 -9.59
N GLU A 493 -7.41 -6.34 -10.59
CA GLU A 493 -8.45 -7.35 -10.39
C GLU A 493 -7.95 -8.78 -10.62
N LYS A 494 -6.65 -8.94 -10.90
CA LYS A 494 -6.00 -10.20 -11.23
C LYS A 494 -6.74 -11.00 -12.30
N THR A 495 -7.27 -10.32 -13.30
CA THR A 495 -8.13 -10.89 -14.34
C THR A 495 -7.42 -10.99 -15.68
N SER A 496 -7.46 -12.17 -16.29
CA SER A 496 -6.98 -12.47 -17.64
C SER A 496 -8.13 -12.96 -18.53
N TYR A 497 -7.95 -12.90 -19.85
CA TYR A 497 -9.02 -13.25 -20.80
C TYR A 497 -8.67 -14.41 -21.73
N THR A 498 -9.64 -15.28 -21.99
CA THR A 498 -9.58 -16.26 -23.09
C THR A 498 -10.23 -15.69 -24.35
N GLY A 499 -9.66 -16.02 -25.52
CA GLY A 499 -10.20 -15.59 -26.82
C GLY A 499 -10.11 -14.08 -27.08
N GLY A 500 -9.34 -13.34 -26.26
CA GLY A 500 -9.18 -11.91 -26.41
C GLY A 500 -8.17 -11.52 -27.51
N PRO A 501 -8.14 -10.24 -27.92
CA PRO A 501 -7.27 -9.78 -28.97
C PRO A 501 -5.78 -9.80 -28.57
N GLU A 502 -4.89 -9.95 -29.56
CA GLU A 502 -3.43 -10.08 -29.35
C GLU A 502 -2.77 -8.90 -28.61
N TRP A 503 -3.41 -7.74 -28.59
CA TRP A 503 -2.89 -6.55 -27.92
C TRP A 503 -3.15 -6.55 -26.41
N LEU A 504 -3.94 -7.49 -25.87
CA LEU A 504 -4.12 -7.64 -24.43
C LEU A 504 -2.78 -7.92 -23.75
N HIS A 505 -2.57 -7.28 -22.60
CA HIS A 505 -1.38 -7.51 -21.82
C HIS A 505 -1.56 -8.77 -20.95
N ASN A 506 -0.50 -9.57 -20.83
CA ASN A 506 -0.44 -10.60 -19.80
C ASN A 506 -0.54 -9.94 -18.43
N VAL A 507 -1.31 -10.54 -17.54
CA VAL A 507 -1.44 -10.08 -16.15
C VAL A 507 -0.07 -10.12 -15.47
N SER A 508 0.25 -9.03 -14.78
CA SER A 508 1.45 -8.90 -13.98
C SER A 508 1.59 -10.01 -12.95
N PRO A 509 2.80 -10.56 -12.75
CA PRO A 509 3.05 -11.49 -11.66
C PRO A 509 2.97 -10.84 -10.27
N THR A 510 2.91 -9.50 -10.17
CA THR A 510 2.86 -8.78 -8.87
C THR A 510 1.61 -9.19 -8.08
N GLY A 511 1.78 -9.80 -6.90
CA GLY A 511 0.64 -10.19 -6.06
C GLY A 511 -0.18 -9.01 -5.52
N ILE A 512 -1.39 -9.29 -5.04
CA ILE A 512 -2.25 -8.34 -4.32
C ILE A 512 -2.63 -8.93 -2.98
N GLN A 513 -2.28 -8.21 -1.92
CA GLN A 513 -2.64 -8.45 -0.53
C GLN A 513 -3.89 -7.63 -0.19
N PHE A 514 -5.06 -8.27 -0.25
CA PHE A 514 -6.32 -7.65 0.10
C PHE A 514 -6.55 -7.71 1.62
N LEU A 515 -6.85 -6.56 2.21
CA LEU A 515 -7.17 -6.42 3.62
C LEU A 515 -8.67 -6.61 3.80
N ARG A 516 -9.06 -7.86 4.09
CA ARG A 516 -10.46 -8.17 4.35
C ARG A 516 -10.81 -7.84 5.79
N TYR A 517 -11.86 -7.05 5.99
CA TYR A 517 -12.44 -6.85 7.31
C TYR A 517 -13.06 -8.15 7.84
N ASN A 518 -12.61 -8.59 9.02
CA ASN A 518 -13.24 -9.66 9.77
C ASN A 518 -14.11 -9.07 10.88
N HIS A 519 -15.41 -9.01 10.63
CA HIS A 519 -16.38 -8.46 11.57
C HIS A 519 -16.34 -9.17 12.93
N LEU A 520 -16.36 -10.50 12.95
CA LEU A 520 -16.41 -11.25 14.21
C LEU A 520 -15.14 -11.11 15.05
N GLU A 521 -13.97 -11.00 14.42
CA GLU A 521 -12.70 -10.92 15.13
C GLU A 521 -12.20 -9.48 15.33
N GLN A 522 -12.92 -8.50 14.77
CA GLN A 522 -12.60 -7.08 14.91
C GLN A 522 -11.16 -6.75 14.48
N LYS A 523 -10.78 -7.25 13.30
CA LYS A 523 -9.45 -7.08 12.71
C LYS A 523 -9.52 -7.11 11.19
N GLN A 524 -8.45 -6.69 10.53
CA GLN A 524 -8.24 -6.92 9.10
C GLN A 524 -7.34 -8.13 8.90
N VAL A 525 -7.66 -8.98 7.93
CA VAL A 525 -6.86 -10.16 7.58
C VAL A 525 -6.30 -9.96 6.18
N VAL A 526 -4.99 -10.20 6.03
CA VAL A 526 -4.33 -10.15 4.73
C VAL A 526 -4.64 -11.42 3.94
N GLU A 527 -5.23 -11.27 2.76
CA GLU A 527 -5.56 -12.36 1.84
C GLU A 527 -4.96 -12.11 0.46
N MET A 528 -4.41 -13.15 -0.18
CA MET A 528 -3.91 -13.01 -1.55
C MET A 528 -5.06 -13.11 -2.54
N VAL A 529 -5.20 -12.10 -3.42
CA VAL A 529 -6.22 -12.13 -4.49
C VAL A 529 -5.81 -13.16 -5.56
N PRO A 530 -6.62 -14.22 -5.78
CA PRO A 530 -6.28 -15.24 -6.76
C PRO A 530 -6.52 -14.73 -8.19
N PRO A 531 -5.68 -15.16 -9.16
CA PRO A 531 -5.94 -14.91 -10.57
C PRO A 531 -7.27 -15.50 -11.05
N ARG A 532 -7.96 -14.78 -11.93
CA ARG A 532 -9.19 -15.21 -12.59
C ARG A 532 -9.01 -15.17 -14.11
N VAL A 533 -9.63 -16.13 -14.78
CA VAL A 533 -9.64 -16.21 -16.24
C VAL A 533 -11.11 -16.14 -16.67
N ILE A 534 -11.47 -15.17 -17.49
CA ILE A 534 -12.83 -15.00 -18.00
C ILE A 534 -12.84 -14.86 -19.53
N PRO A 535 -13.94 -15.20 -20.23
CA PRO A 535 -14.03 -14.97 -21.66
C PRO A 535 -13.95 -13.48 -22.01
N TRP A 536 -13.25 -13.13 -23.10
CA TRP A 536 -13.32 -11.78 -23.66
C TRP A 536 -14.75 -11.51 -24.16
N PRO A 537 -15.38 -10.38 -23.81
CA PRO A 537 -16.73 -10.09 -24.27
C PRO A 537 -16.77 -9.81 -25.78
N GLU A 538 -17.94 -10.03 -26.38
CA GLU A 538 -18.19 -9.57 -27.75
C GLU A 538 -18.17 -8.04 -27.82
N ASP A 539 -17.64 -7.53 -28.94
CA ASP A 539 -17.70 -6.11 -29.24
C ASP A 539 -19.13 -5.71 -29.59
N ASN A 540 -19.59 -4.59 -29.03
CA ASN A 540 -20.83 -3.93 -29.42
C ASN A 540 -20.75 -3.50 -30.90
N THR A 541 -21.87 -3.62 -31.61
CA THR A 541 -22.00 -3.08 -32.97
C THR A 541 -22.21 -1.57 -32.93
N MET A 542 -21.90 -0.89 -34.05
CA MET A 542 -22.14 0.54 -34.22
C MET A 542 -23.61 0.91 -33.92
N GLU A 543 -24.54 0.11 -34.43
CA GLU A 543 -25.98 0.34 -34.25
C GLU A 543 -26.42 0.14 -32.80
N LYS A 544 -25.92 -0.91 -32.13
CA LYS A 544 -26.20 -1.14 -30.71
C LYS A 544 -25.74 0.04 -29.86
N ASN A 545 -24.54 0.56 -30.11
CA ASN A 545 -24.03 1.71 -29.38
C ASN A 545 -24.76 3.02 -29.76
N LYS A 546 -25.20 3.18 -31.01
CA LYS A 546 -26.08 4.30 -31.41
C LYS A 546 -27.37 4.30 -30.62
N GLN A 547 -28.03 3.15 -30.51
CA GLN A 547 -29.27 2.99 -29.73
C GLN A 547 -29.05 3.29 -28.24
N ARG A 548 -28.01 2.72 -27.63
CA ARG A 548 -27.66 2.99 -26.21
C ARG A 548 -27.38 4.48 -25.96
N LEU A 549 -26.77 5.18 -26.91
CA LEU A 549 -26.56 6.63 -26.81
C LEU A 549 -27.88 7.40 -26.92
N LEU A 550 -28.78 7.00 -27.82
CA LEU A 550 -30.10 7.64 -27.95
C LEU A 550 -30.96 7.45 -26.71
N GLU A 551 -30.82 6.31 -26.02
CA GLU A 551 -31.47 6.04 -24.74
C GLU A 551 -30.89 6.90 -23.59
N LEU A 552 -29.58 7.09 -23.56
CA LEU A 552 -28.91 7.97 -22.58
C LEU A 552 -29.16 9.46 -22.84
N PHE A 553 -29.30 9.85 -24.12
CA PHE A 553 -29.58 11.23 -24.55
C PHE A 553 -30.82 11.29 -25.43
N PRO A 554 -32.02 11.08 -24.87
CA PRO A 554 -33.25 11.23 -25.64
C PRO A 554 -33.34 12.65 -26.17
N ARG A 555 -33.62 12.80 -27.48
CA ARG A 555 -33.67 14.11 -28.16
C ARG A 555 -34.68 15.07 -27.52
N ALA A 556 -35.76 14.55 -26.95
CA ALA A 556 -36.76 15.35 -26.25
C ALA A 556 -36.18 16.09 -25.03
N SER A 557 -35.29 15.43 -24.29
CA SER A 557 -34.64 16.00 -23.10
C SER A 557 -33.30 16.65 -23.40
N ASN A 558 -32.67 16.30 -24.53
CA ASN A 558 -31.35 16.77 -24.95
C ASN A 558 -31.39 17.34 -26.39
N PRO A 559 -32.15 18.42 -26.65
CA PRO A 559 -32.32 18.96 -28.01
C PRO A 559 -31.03 19.53 -28.60
N ASP A 560 -30.07 19.86 -27.75
CA ASP A 560 -28.76 20.42 -28.11
C ASP A 560 -27.67 19.36 -28.35
N THR A 561 -28.06 18.09 -28.45
CA THR A 561 -27.17 16.96 -28.72
C THR A 561 -27.65 16.19 -29.95
N ILE A 562 -26.74 15.94 -30.89
CA ILE A 562 -26.98 15.12 -32.08
C ILE A 562 -26.08 13.88 -32.02
N ILE A 563 -26.68 12.70 -32.16
CA ILE A 563 -25.98 11.40 -32.18
C ILE A 563 -25.96 10.87 -33.61
N GLY A 564 -24.76 10.74 -34.16
CA GLY A 564 -24.46 10.24 -35.50
C GLY A 564 -24.29 11.35 -36.52
N PRO A 565 -25.36 11.76 -37.22
CA PRO A 565 -25.29 12.68 -38.34
C PRO A 565 -24.55 13.96 -38.01
N ARG A 566 -23.70 14.42 -38.93
CA ARG A 566 -23.03 15.70 -38.79
C ARG A 566 -24.08 16.84 -38.73
N PRO A 567 -24.00 17.76 -37.75
CA PRO A 567 -24.96 18.84 -37.62
C PRO A 567 -24.97 19.78 -38.83
N PRO A 568 -26.13 20.39 -39.14
CA PRO A 568 -26.23 21.38 -40.20
C PRO A 568 -25.46 22.66 -39.89
N GLN A 569 -25.20 23.46 -40.93
CA GLN A 569 -24.60 24.78 -40.78
C GLN A 569 -25.45 25.65 -39.85
N GLY A 570 -24.82 26.29 -38.86
CA GLY A 570 -25.50 27.10 -37.85
C GLY A 570 -25.84 26.39 -36.53
N PHE A 571 -25.69 25.06 -36.44
CA PHE A 571 -25.81 24.35 -35.15
C PHE A 571 -24.73 24.79 -34.14
N PHE A 572 -23.55 25.14 -34.65
CA PHE A 572 -22.39 25.59 -33.87
C PHE A 572 -22.21 27.11 -33.99
N THR A 573 -22.02 27.81 -32.87
CA THR A 573 -21.72 29.26 -32.82
C THR A 573 -20.34 29.66 -33.39
N LYS A 574 -19.29 28.80 -33.26
CA LYS A 574 -17.89 29.11 -33.67
C LYS A 574 -17.27 28.17 -34.73
N ASN A 575 -18.01 27.72 -35.76
CA ASN A 575 -17.47 26.89 -36.86
C ASN A 575 -16.68 25.63 -36.44
N ARG A 576 -17.11 24.97 -35.36
CA ARG A 576 -16.54 23.70 -34.87
C ARG A 576 -16.60 22.62 -35.97
N LYS A 577 -15.47 21.95 -36.23
CA LYS A 577 -15.36 20.87 -37.26
C LYS A 577 -15.19 19.46 -36.69
N SER A 578 -15.00 19.31 -35.38
CA SER A 578 -14.70 18.03 -34.72
C SER A 578 -15.86 17.54 -33.85
N CYS A 579 -16.12 16.23 -33.80
CA CYS A 579 -17.12 15.64 -32.90
C CYS A 579 -16.69 15.73 -31.42
N ASP A 580 -17.57 15.39 -30.48
CA ASP A 580 -17.33 15.55 -29.02
C ASP A 580 -16.13 14.72 -28.58
N MET A 581 -16.07 13.46 -29.01
CA MET A 581 -14.93 12.56 -28.77
C MET A 581 -13.60 13.15 -29.28
N CYS A 582 -13.58 13.72 -30.49
CA CYS A 582 -12.37 14.33 -31.05
C CYS A 582 -11.94 15.58 -30.29
N LEU A 583 -12.90 16.41 -29.85
CA LEU A 583 -12.61 17.57 -29.02
C LEU A 583 -12.00 17.15 -27.69
N SER A 584 -12.60 16.16 -27.03
CA SER A 584 -12.13 15.71 -25.73
C SER A 584 -10.81 14.96 -25.78
N GLN A 585 -10.52 14.24 -26.87
CA GLN A 585 -9.22 13.59 -27.05
C GLN A 585 -8.10 14.61 -27.30
N ARG A 586 -8.41 15.85 -27.70
CA ARG A 586 -7.41 16.87 -28.09
C ARG A 586 -6.30 16.25 -28.95
N THR A 587 -6.70 15.44 -29.94
CA THR A 587 -5.77 14.70 -30.81
C THR A 587 -5.30 15.58 -31.96
N THR A 588 -4.09 15.34 -32.47
CA THR A 588 -3.61 15.96 -33.72
C THR A 588 -4.29 15.34 -34.94
N THR A 589 -5.01 14.23 -34.75
CA THR A 589 -5.74 13.52 -35.80
C THR A 589 -6.98 14.33 -36.18
N ALA A 590 -7.07 14.73 -37.44
CA ALA A 590 -8.25 15.45 -37.94
C ALA A 590 -9.51 14.58 -37.81
N CYS A 591 -10.61 15.18 -37.35
CA CYS A 591 -11.93 14.55 -37.30
C CYS A 591 -12.50 14.38 -38.73
N LYS A 592 -12.09 13.30 -39.41
CA LYS A 592 -12.63 12.91 -40.72
C LYS A 592 -13.91 12.11 -40.50
N TYR A 593 -15.05 12.81 -40.52
CA TYR A 593 -16.38 12.22 -40.45
C TYR A 593 -16.70 11.45 -41.74
N ASP A 594 -17.35 10.32 -41.58
CA ASP A 594 -17.81 9.45 -42.65
C ASP A 594 -19.32 9.24 -42.52
N PRO A 595 -20.11 9.61 -43.54
CA PRO A 595 -21.56 9.48 -43.50
C PRO A 595 -22.04 8.03 -43.61
N THR A 596 -21.20 7.05 -44.02
CA THR A 596 -21.68 5.67 -44.19
C THR A 596 -22.00 4.98 -42.86
N ASP A 597 -21.25 5.32 -41.80
CA ASP A 597 -21.39 4.74 -40.46
C ASP A 597 -21.55 5.79 -39.36
N ASP A 598 -21.83 7.04 -39.75
CA ASP A 598 -22.04 8.17 -38.85
C ASP A 598 -20.87 8.41 -37.87
N SER A 599 -19.64 8.04 -38.24
CA SER A 599 -18.51 8.01 -37.31
C SER A 599 -17.25 8.68 -37.88
N CYS A 600 -16.21 8.78 -37.06
CA CYS A 600 -14.89 9.26 -37.48
C CYS A 600 -13.81 8.29 -37.00
N GLN A 601 -12.57 8.52 -37.44
CA GLN A 601 -11.41 7.70 -37.06
C GLN A 601 -11.19 7.60 -35.54
N CYS A 602 -11.65 8.57 -34.74
CA CYS A 602 -11.56 8.53 -33.28
C CYS A 602 -12.69 7.73 -32.62
N CYS A 603 -13.87 7.67 -33.23
CA CYS A 603 -15.04 6.99 -32.66
C CYS A 603 -15.12 5.51 -33.06
N ARG A 604 -14.61 5.14 -34.24
CA ARG A 604 -14.58 3.75 -34.74
C ARG A 604 -13.87 2.75 -33.82
N PRO A 605 -12.71 3.09 -33.21
CA PRO A 605 -12.10 2.24 -32.17
C PRO A 605 -13.05 1.77 -31.06
N LEU A 606 -14.07 2.58 -30.76
CA LEU A 606 -15.06 2.35 -29.72
C LEU A 606 -16.39 1.78 -30.25
N ASN A 607 -16.47 1.45 -31.55
CA ASN A 607 -17.69 1.05 -32.25
C ASN A 607 -18.89 1.95 -31.92
N ARG A 608 -18.71 3.27 -31.95
CA ARG A 608 -19.82 4.21 -31.70
C ARG A 608 -19.86 5.35 -32.72
N PRO A 609 -21.04 5.90 -32.99
CA PRO A 609 -21.17 7.05 -33.87
C PRO A 609 -20.52 8.31 -33.26
N CYS A 610 -20.27 9.31 -34.11
CA CYS A 610 -19.91 10.65 -33.68
C CYS A 610 -21.06 11.27 -32.87
N THR A 611 -20.70 11.99 -31.82
CA THR A 611 -21.63 12.79 -31.02
C THR A 611 -21.30 14.26 -31.18
N TRP A 612 -22.34 15.10 -31.17
CA TRP A 612 -22.23 16.53 -31.42
C TRP A 612 -23.12 17.31 -30.44
N SER A 613 -22.50 17.96 -29.47
CA SER A 613 -23.19 18.83 -28.52
C SER A 613 -22.98 20.32 -28.83
N ARG A 614 -24.03 21.14 -28.64
CA ARG A 614 -23.92 22.60 -28.71
C ARG A 614 -23.06 23.16 -27.57
N ALA A 615 -23.23 22.62 -26.35
CA ALA A 615 -22.45 22.99 -25.16
C ALA A 615 -20.95 22.66 -25.27
N GLY A 616 -20.56 21.73 -26.14
CA GLY A 616 -19.17 21.36 -26.42
C GLY A 616 -18.25 22.50 -26.90
N GLN A 617 -18.81 23.69 -27.13
CA GLN A 617 -18.11 24.88 -27.60
C GLN A 617 -17.40 25.68 -26.49
N ASP A 618 -17.92 25.62 -25.25
CA ASP A 618 -17.39 26.36 -24.10
C ASP A 618 -16.53 25.48 -23.17
N VAL A 619 -16.33 24.20 -23.52
CA VAL A 619 -15.58 23.16 -22.76
C VAL A 619 -14.07 23.45 -22.61
N MET A 620 -13.62 24.63 -23.04
CA MET A 620 -12.31 25.12 -22.66
C MET A 620 -12.29 25.57 -21.20
N ASP A 621 -13.42 26.03 -20.65
CA ASP A 621 -13.51 26.60 -19.30
C ASP A 621 -14.78 26.13 -18.55
N LEU A 622 -14.57 25.54 -17.37
CA LEU A 622 -15.53 25.29 -16.28
C LEU A 622 -16.25 23.93 -16.18
N PHE A 623 -16.43 23.60 -14.90
CA PHE A 623 -16.88 22.37 -14.26
C PHE A 623 -18.23 21.84 -14.76
N VAL A 624 -18.35 20.52 -14.92
CA VAL A 624 -19.65 19.84 -14.82
C VAL A 624 -19.49 18.62 -13.92
N HIS A 625 -20.15 18.68 -12.76
CA HIS A 625 -20.16 17.68 -11.71
C HIS A 625 -21.01 16.46 -12.12
N GLY A 626 -20.39 15.38 -12.57
CA GLY A 626 -21.05 14.05 -12.60
C GLY A 626 -22.31 13.91 -13.46
N GLU A 627 -22.54 14.79 -14.44
CA GLU A 627 -23.70 14.71 -15.33
C GLU A 627 -23.43 13.90 -16.62
N SER A 628 -24.52 13.56 -17.31
CA SER A 628 -24.57 12.71 -18.50
C SER A 628 -23.64 13.15 -19.65
N LEU A 629 -23.26 14.43 -19.74
CA LEU A 629 -22.44 14.96 -20.85
C LEU A 629 -21.09 14.24 -21.06
N GLU A 630 -20.50 13.62 -20.03
CA GLU A 630 -19.29 12.80 -20.17
C GLU A 630 -19.49 11.60 -21.11
N GLU A 631 -20.70 11.06 -21.18
CA GLU A 631 -21.06 9.93 -22.04
C GLU A 631 -21.07 10.29 -23.54
N LEU A 632 -21.23 11.58 -23.84
CA LEU A 632 -21.06 12.13 -25.17
C LEU A 632 -19.57 12.25 -25.55
N GLY A 633 -18.65 11.94 -24.62
CA GLY A 633 -17.22 12.09 -24.81
C GLY A 633 -16.78 13.54 -24.66
N ILE A 634 -17.46 14.33 -23.84
CA ILE A 634 -17.10 15.71 -23.51
C ILE A 634 -16.43 15.68 -22.12
N ALA A 635 -15.09 15.68 -22.07
CA ALA A 635 -14.40 15.73 -20.78
C ALA A 635 -14.31 17.16 -20.27
N VAL A 636 -14.63 17.34 -18.99
CA VAL A 636 -14.37 18.55 -18.22
C VAL A 636 -12.87 18.71 -18.06
N ASN A 637 -12.33 19.85 -18.50
CA ASN A 637 -10.92 20.16 -18.31
C ASN A 637 -10.79 20.88 -16.96
N LEU A 638 -10.38 20.16 -15.91
CA LEU A 638 -9.88 20.81 -14.69
C LEU A 638 -8.53 21.48 -15.02
N SER A 639 -8.63 22.74 -15.46
CA SER A 639 -7.58 23.76 -15.59
C SER A 639 -6.37 23.44 -16.47
N ARG A 640 -6.22 24.21 -17.57
CA ARG A 640 -4.94 24.37 -18.28
C ARG A 640 -4.22 25.66 -17.88
N ASP A 641 -4.85 26.49 -17.05
CA ASP A 641 -4.35 27.83 -16.74
C ASP A 641 -3.57 27.90 -15.42
N MET A 642 -3.30 26.77 -14.76
CA MET A 642 -2.70 26.74 -13.40
C MET A 642 -1.59 25.68 -13.26
N GLY A 643 -0.46 25.83 -13.97
CA GLY A 643 0.81 25.12 -13.70
C GLY A 643 0.74 23.58 -13.57
N SER A 644 1.76 22.94 -12.96
CA SER A 644 1.59 21.58 -12.46
C SER A 644 0.56 21.61 -11.34
N MET A 645 -0.58 20.94 -11.50
CA MET A 645 -1.60 20.78 -10.44
C MET A 645 -1.14 19.83 -9.32
N ILE A 646 0.06 20.05 -8.79
CA ILE A 646 0.58 19.32 -7.63
C ILE A 646 -0.21 19.80 -6.41
N GLY A 647 -1.16 18.99 -5.99
CA GLY A 647 -2.01 19.29 -4.84
C GLY A 647 -1.24 19.06 -3.53
N PRO A 648 -1.29 19.97 -2.55
CA PRO A 648 -1.09 19.55 -1.18
C PRO A 648 -2.15 18.51 -0.81
N MET A 649 -1.75 17.42 -0.18
CA MET A 649 -2.72 16.53 0.44
C MET A 649 -3.32 17.24 1.66
N VAL A 650 -4.65 17.32 1.70
CA VAL A 650 -5.40 17.93 2.81
C VAL A 650 -5.18 17.09 4.08
N GLU A 651 -5.33 15.78 3.93
CA GLU A 651 -4.98 14.79 4.93
C GLU A 651 -3.79 13.99 4.42
N PRO A 652 -2.69 13.92 5.18
CA PRO A 652 -1.55 13.11 4.77
C PRO A 652 -1.96 11.63 4.75
N PRO A 653 -1.39 10.82 3.84
CA PRO A 653 -1.72 9.40 3.72
C PRO A 653 -1.35 8.62 4.98
N PHE A 654 -0.29 9.08 5.64
CA PHE A 654 0.14 8.67 6.96
C PHE A 654 1.09 9.76 7.49
N ASP A 655 1.40 9.71 8.78
CA ASP A 655 2.32 10.68 9.38
C ASP A 655 3.65 10.71 8.59
N PRO A 656 4.11 11.87 8.07
CA PRO A 656 5.45 11.98 7.48
C PRO A 656 6.56 11.53 8.44
N ASP A 657 6.30 11.59 9.75
CA ASP A 657 7.13 11.12 10.85
C ASP A 657 6.60 9.77 11.39
N ILE A 658 6.01 8.90 10.55
CA ILE A 658 5.46 7.61 11.01
C ILE A 658 6.53 6.70 11.61
N GLU A 659 7.73 6.75 11.05
CA GLU A 659 8.93 6.43 11.78
C GLU A 659 9.05 7.51 12.86
N GLY A 660 8.33 7.58 13.97
CA GLY A 660 8.43 8.80 14.81
C GLY A 660 7.34 8.95 15.83
N MET A 661 6.18 8.40 15.51
CA MET A 661 5.05 8.34 16.44
C MET A 661 5.37 7.52 17.70
N GLU A 662 4.91 8.04 18.82
CA GLU A 662 4.87 7.31 20.08
C GLU A 662 3.70 6.33 19.99
N HIS A 663 3.96 5.06 19.67
CA HIS A 663 2.89 4.06 19.72
C HIS A 663 2.57 3.76 21.19
N GLU A 664 1.50 4.37 21.72
CA GLU A 664 0.84 3.85 22.92
C GLU A 664 0.16 2.51 22.56
N ASP A 665 0.24 1.55 23.48
CA ASP A 665 -0.21 0.16 23.27
C ASP A 665 -1.59 0.03 22.64
N GLN A 666 -1.76 -1.03 21.85
CA GLN A 666 -2.97 -1.86 21.97
C GLN A 666 -2.55 -3.35 21.81
N GLN A 667 -2.70 -4.07 22.92
CA GLN A 667 -2.65 -5.52 23.21
C GLN A 667 -1.91 -6.51 22.27
N ASP A 668 -1.06 -7.34 22.91
CA ASP A 668 -0.40 -8.62 22.55
C ASP A 668 1.12 -8.67 22.31
#